data_AF-Q2R008-F1
#
_entry.id   AF-Q2R008-F1
#
_cell.length_a   1.000
_cell.length_b   1.000
_cell.length_c   1.000
_cell.angle_alpha   90.00
_cell.angle_beta   90.00
_cell.angle_gamma   90.00
#
_symmetry.space_group_name_H-M   'P 1'
#
loop_
_entity.id
_entity.type
_entity.pdbx_description
1 polymer ?
#
loop_
_entity_poly.entity_id
_entity_poly.type
_entity_poly.pdbx_seq_one_letter_code
_entity_poly.pdbx_strand_id
1 'polypeptide(L)'
;MDNLDVLCIRFHFGGEFDYDGYSVVYNGGQTEMSYIERDKVALPEIRGYLGDHVSLSEEDEVIFHWLFPGAELNNGLKALSDDKECLYMAQCIIMGDVAEIYAEILKHNEDDNVVLSNGVSDDSDVEDDIEEEYDSHSDAEDSSETDGIAEDDEERSEDDEEAQENRQHANKVKKNPCATITVTSDNAVLVSDPPNKQDDKGLDDDTDTPFLDSSEEASYDDAEDGEAIRRKSRFPKYDSKAHTPKFEIGMTFAGRAKFKEAVIKYGLVTNRHIRFPKDEAKKIRARCSWKDCPWFIFASNGTNCDWFQVKTFNDVHNCPKRRDNRLVTSRRIADKYEHIIKSNPSWKLQSLKKTVRLDMFADVSISKVKRAKGIVMRRIYDACRGEYSKVFEYQAEILRSNPGSTVAICLDHEYNWPVFQRMYVCFDACKKGFLAGCRKVIGLDGCFFKGACNDLNIDPHGAGWVIISEQQKGLVSAVEEFLPQIEHRMCTRHIYANWRKKYRDQAFQKPFWKCAKASCRPFFNFCRAKLAQLTPAGAKDMMSTEPMHWSRAWFRIGSNCDSVDNNMCESFNNWIIDIRAHPIISMFEGIRTKVYVRIQQNKSKAKGWLGRICPNILKKLNKYIDLSGNCEAIWNGKDGFEVTDKDKRYTIDLEKRTCSCRYWQLAGIPCAHAITALFVSSKQPEDYIADCYSVEVYNKIYDHCMMPMEGMMQWPITSHPKPGPPGYVKMPGRPRKERRRDPLEVQECSRPQKRFRPSVAAGTSQQKVHVQTDLPSQSSSLSITKKGQMMKVARTNTTKK
;
A
#
# COMPACT_ATOMS: atom_id res chain seq x y z
N MET A 1 -18.17 39.82 27.46
CA MET A 1 -17.38 38.91 26.61
C MET A 1 -16.23 38.47 27.48
N ASP A 2 -16.34 37.28 28.06
CA ASP A 2 -15.32 36.76 28.97
C ASP A 2 -14.03 36.51 28.16
N ASN A 3 -12.91 37.04 28.67
CA ASN A 3 -11.56 36.89 28.08
C ASN A 3 -11.01 35.45 28.16
N LEU A 4 -11.87 34.45 28.34
CA LEU A 4 -11.49 33.06 28.63
C LEU A 4 -11.35 32.18 27.38
N ASP A 5 -11.93 32.59 26.25
CA ASP A 5 -12.02 31.72 25.05
C ASP A 5 -11.20 32.21 23.84
N VAL A 6 -10.36 33.24 23.99
CA VAL A 6 -9.58 33.81 22.88
C VAL A 6 -8.09 33.48 23.03
N LEU A 7 -7.49 32.94 21.98
CA LEU A 7 -6.06 32.73 21.81
C LEU A 7 -5.42 33.96 21.17
N CYS A 8 -4.39 34.51 21.81
CA CYS A 8 -3.61 35.62 21.29
C CYS A 8 -2.42 35.07 20.49
N ILE A 9 -2.30 35.43 19.22
CA ILE A 9 -1.25 34.95 18.32
C ILE A 9 -0.41 36.13 17.84
N ARG A 10 0.92 36.00 17.94
CA ARG A 10 1.89 36.90 17.31
C ARG A 10 2.47 36.21 16.09
N PHE A 11 2.20 36.78 14.92
CA PHE A 11 2.79 36.33 13.66
C PHE A 11 4.12 37.04 13.40
N HIS A 12 5.17 36.27 13.13
CA HIS A 12 6.46 36.71 12.67
C HIS A 12 6.59 36.33 11.18
N PHE A 13 6.64 37.28 10.25
CA PHE A 13 6.60 36.98 8.81
C PHE A 13 7.54 37.86 7.99
N GLY A 14 7.93 37.40 6.81
CA GLY A 14 8.82 38.16 5.90
C GLY A 14 10.29 38.22 6.31
N GLY A 15 10.70 37.41 7.30
CA GLY A 15 12.08 37.21 7.72
C GLY A 15 12.59 35.81 7.34
N GLU A 16 13.87 35.57 7.57
CA GLU A 16 14.54 34.30 7.29
C GLU A 16 15.19 33.76 8.57
N PHE A 17 15.16 32.44 8.75
CA PHE A 17 15.90 31.77 9.82
C PHE A 17 17.36 31.63 9.42
N ASP A 18 18.26 32.28 10.15
CA ASP A 18 19.71 32.16 9.97
C ASP A 18 20.32 31.31 11.09
N TYR A 19 21.35 30.54 10.74
CA TYR A 19 22.09 29.71 11.69
C TYR A 19 23.54 30.18 11.75
N ASP A 20 23.89 30.89 12.83
CA ASP A 20 25.21 31.49 13.03
C ASP A 20 26.27 30.50 13.57
N GLY A 21 25.92 29.22 13.69
CA GLY A 21 26.77 28.15 14.23
C GLY A 21 26.61 27.88 15.72
N TYR A 22 25.90 28.73 16.47
CA TYR A 22 25.61 28.54 17.90
C TYR A 22 24.12 28.70 18.23
N SER A 23 23.38 29.49 17.45
CA SER A 23 21.94 29.72 17.58
C SER A 23 21.22 29.95 16.25
N VAL A 24 19.94 29.60 16.22
CA VAL A 24 18.96 29.94 15.20
C VAL A 24 18.38 31.31 15.56
N VAL A 25 18.52 32.28 14.66
CA VAL A 25 17.99 33.64 14.82
C VAL A 25 17.06 33.94 13.66
N TYR A 26 15.89 34.52 13.92
CA TYR A 26 14.97 34.96 12.88
C TYR A 26 15.23 36.43 12.52
N ASN A 27 15.77 36.67 11.33
CA ASN A 27 16.25 37.98 10.89
C ASN A 27 15.32 38.62 9.86
N GLY A 28 15.10 39.93 9.96
CA GLY A 28 14.40 40.73 8.95
C GLY A 28 12.87 40.60 8.92
N GLY A 29 12.26 39.86 9.84
CA GLY A 29 10.80 39.68 9.88
C GLY A 29 10.04 40.82 10.56
N GLN A 30 8.78 40.97 10.16
CA GLN A 30 7.78 41.85 10.79
C GLN A 30 6.94 41.05 11.79
N THR A 31 6.35 41.75 12.77
CA THR A 31 5.51 41.13 13.80
C THR A 31 4.13 41.78 13.90
N GLU A 32 3.07 41.00 13.76
CA GLU A 32 1.68 41.45 13.94
C GLU A 32 0.90 40.54 14.89
N MET A 33 -0.18 41.07 15.47
CA MET A 33 -0.99 40.38 16.48
C MET A 33 -2.40 40.07 15.95
N SER A 34 -2.87 38.85 16.18
CA SER A 34 -4.23 38.40 15.87
C SER A 34 -4.88 37.71 17.08
N TYR A 35 -6.21 37.71 17.10
CA TYR A 35 -7.02 37.13 18.17
C TYR A 35 -7.98 36.09 17.56
N ILE A 36 -7.83 34.83 17.95
CA ILE A 36 -8.59 33.70 17.40
C ILE A 36 -9.37 33.02 18.52
N GLU A 37 -10.63 32.68 18.31
CA GLU A 37 -11.42 31.89 19.26
C GLU A 37 -10.86 30.46 19.37
N ARG A 38 -10.62 29.96 20.59
CA ARG A 38 -9.93 28.68 20.85
C ARG A 38 -10.62 27.46 20.23
N ASP A 39 -11.94 27.51 20.06
CA ASP A 39 -12.76 26.45 19.45
C ASP A 39 -12.71 26.44 17.92
N LYS A 40 -12.12 27.48 17.31
CA LYS A 40 -12.00 27.62 15.85
C LYS A 40 -10.57 27.45 15.32
N VAL A 41 -9.56 27.44 16.20
CA VAL A 41 -8.14 27.34 15.82
C VAL A 41 -7.86 26.12 14.91
N ALA A 42 -7.73 26.40 13.61
CA ALA A 42 -7.37 25.45 12.56
C ALA A 42 -6.36 26.09 11.60
N LEU A 43 -5.60 25.26 10.88
CA LEU A 43 -4.53 25.73 10.00
C LEU A 43 -5.02 26.65 8.86
N PRO A 44 -6.19 26.41 8.23
CA PRO A 44 -6.77 27.35 7.26
C PRO A 44 -7.15 28.70 7.88
N GLU A 45 -7.58 28.72 9.15
CA GLU A 45 -7.94 29.95 9.84
C GLU A 45 -6.70 30.75 10.22
N ILE A 46 -5.67 30.11 10.76
CA ILE A 46 -4.36 30.73 11.04
C ILE A 46 -3.79 31.36 9.75
N ARG A 47 -3.92 30.67 8.61
CA ARG A 47 -3.55 31.22 7.29
C ARG A 47 -4.43 32.41 6.89
N GLY A 48 -5.74 32.36 7.14
CA GLY A 48 -6.66 33.46 6.92
C GLY A 48 -6.27 34.72 7.69
N TYR A 49 -6.01 34.58 9.00
CA TYR A 49 -5.58 35.68 9.87
C TYR A 49 -4.18 36.22 9.54
N LEU A 50 -3.27 35.39 8.99
CA LEU A 50 -2.02 35.91 8.42
C LEU A 50 -2.29 36.73 7.14
N GLY A 51 -3.26 36.30 6.33
CA GLY A 51 -3.68 36.99 5.10
C GLY A 51 -4.23 38.41 5.33
N ASP A 52 -4.71 38.71 6.54
CA ASP A 52 -5.10 40.07 6.94
C ASP A 52 -3.89 41.01 7.09
N HIS A 53 -2.70 40.46 7.35
CA HIS A 53 -1.46 41.20 7.59
C HIS A 53 -0.50 41.17 6.38
N VAL A 54 -0.59 40.14 5.53
CA VAL A 54 0.25 39.95 4.34
C VAL A 54 -0.59 39.57 3.13
N SER A 55 -0.35 40.21 1.98
CA SER A 55 -0.96 39.82 0.71
C SER A 55 -0.42 38.45 0.24
N LEU A 56 -1.18 37.39 0.50
CA LEU A 56 -0.90 36.03 0.05
C LEU A 56 -1.72 35.71 -1.21
N SER A 57 -1.08 35.19 -2.25
CA SER A 57 -1.78 34.61 -3.40
C SER A 57 -2.26 33.17 -3.09
N GLU A 58 -3.24 32.66 -3.84
CA GLU A 58 -3.70 31.27 -3.69
C GLU A 58 -2.61 30.22 -4.00
N GLU A 59 -1.49 30.64 -4.62
CA GLU A 59 -0.38 29.80 -5.03
C GLU A 59 0.83 29.84 -4.07
N ASP A 60 0.85 30.76 -3.09
CA ASP A 60 1.94 30.88 -2.13
C ASP A 60 1.88 29.75 -1.07
N GLU A 61 2.94 28.95 -0.97
CA GLU A 61 3.08 27.93 0.07
C GLU A 61 3.66 28.60 1.32
N VAL A 62 2.93 28.54 2.44
CA VAL A 62 3.35 29.13 3.71
C VAL A 62 3.56 28.02 4.72
N ILE A 63 4.75 27.95 5.30
CA ILE A 63 5.08 27.02 6.37
C ILE A 63 5.02 27.78 7.69
N PHE A 64 4.24 27.27 8.64
CA PHE A 64 4.10 27.84 9.97
C PHE A 64 4.91 27.05 10.98
N HIS A 65 5.72 27.74 11.78
CA HIS A 65 6.43 27.17 12.92
C HIS A 65 6.02 27.92 14.19
N TRP A 66 5.59 27.21 15.23
CA TRP A 66 5.28 27.84 16.51
C TRP A 66 6.39 27.57 17.53
N LEU A 67 6.64 28.53 18.40
CA LEU A 67 7.62 28.40 19.47
C LEU A 67 6.93 27.90 20.75
N PHE A 68 7.41 26.77 21.29
CA PHE A 68 6.88 26.24 22.53
C PHE A 68 7.14 27.21 23.71
N PRO A 69 6.17 27.44 24.61
CA PRO A 69 6.31 28.42 25.69
C PRO A 69 7.53 28.13 26.58
N GLY A 70 8.39 29.13 26.74
CA GLY A 70 9.61 29.03 27.55
C GLY A 70 10.78 28.32 26.88
N ALA A 71 10.67 27.92 25.62
CA ALA A 71 11.78 27.35 24.83
C ALA A 71 12.48 28.43 23.98
N GLU A 72 13.72 28.16 23.58
CA GLU A 72 14.50 29.03 22.69
C GLU A 72 14.31 28.59 21.23
N LEU A 73 14.55 29.48 20.25
CA LEU A 73 14.39 29.18 18.82
C LEU A 73 15.18 27.93 18.37
N ASN A 74 16.30 27.62 19.03
CA ASN A 74 17.18 26.50 18.70
C ASN A 74 16.55 25.12 18.88
N ASN A 75 15.63 24.99 19.83
CA ASN A 75 15.08 23.69 20.24
C ASN A 75 13.56 23.68 20.46
N GLY A 76 12.93 24.86 20.41
CA GLY A 76 11.52 25.05 20.73
C GLY A 76 10.59 25.20 19.54
N LEU A 77 11.13 25.34 18.31
CA LEU A 77 10.32 25.50 17.10
C LEU A 77 9.68 24.17 16.69
N LYS A 78 8.37 24.20 16.50
CA LYS A 78 7.57 23.07 16.03
C LYS A 78 6.76 23.47 14.80
N ALA A 79 6.77 22.66 13.76
CA ALA A 79 5.98 22.92 12.56
C ALA A 79 4.48 22.68 12.83
N LEU A 80 3.63 23.63 12.42
CA LEU A 80 2.19 23.45 12.36
C LEU A 80 1.83 22.85 10.99
N SER A 81 1.74 21.53 10.91
CA SER A 81 1.47 20.80 9.66
C SER A 81 0.02 20.35 9.50
N ASP A 82 -0.74 20.26 10.60
CA ASP A 82 -2.13 19.84 10.60
C ASP A 82 -2.94 20.54 11.72
N ASP A 83 -4.25 20.34 11.71
CA ASP A 83 -5.16 20.94 12.70
C ASP A 83 -4.95 20.35 14.11
N LYS A 84 -4.37 19.15 14.24
CA LYS A 84 -4.10 18.53 15.55
C LYS A 84 -2.96 19.27 16.26
N GLU A 85 -1.91 19.65 15.54
CA GLU A 85 -0.81 20.49 16.06
C GLU A 85 -1.27 21.92 16.41
N CYS A 86 -2.18 22.49 15.63
CA CYS A 86 -2.80 23.79 15.93
C CYS A 86 -3.61 23.74 17.25
N LEU A 87 -4.39 22.68 17.46
CA LEU A 87 -5.11 22.45 18.71
C LEU A 87 -4.16 22.19 19.89
N TYR A 88 -3.08 21.44 19.67
CA TYR A 88 -2.06 21.18 20.68
C TYR A 88 -1.36 22.49 21.11
N MET A 89 -0.99 23.36 20.16
CA MET A 89 -0.49 24.70 20.46
C MET A 89 -1.50 25.49 21.30
N ALA A 90 -2.77 25.55 20.89
CA ALA A 90 -3.81 26.27 21.62
C ALA A 90 -4.02 25.76 23.07
N GLN A 91 -3.83 24.45 23.30
CA GLN A 91 -3.87 23.84 24.63
C GLN A 91 -2.63 24.18 25.48
N CYS A 92 -1.46 24.31 24.86
CA CYS A 92 -0.21 24.62 25.56
C CYS A 92 -0.10 26.09 26.00
N ILE A 93 -0.82 26.99 25.34
CA ILE A 93 -0.84 28.42 25.69
C ILE A 93 -1.88 28.64 26.80
N ILE A 94 -1.40 28.93 28.00
CA ILE A 94 -2.24 29.24 29.16
C ILE A 94 -2.81 30.66 29.07
N MET A 95 -3.83 30.95 29.87
CA MET A 95 -4.57 32.22 29.83
C MET A 95 -3.64 33.42 30.10
N GLY A 96 -3.48 34.28 29.08
CA GLY A 96 -2.63 35.49 29.12
C GLY A 96 -1.34 35.40 28.33
N ASP A 97 -0.94 34.21 27.89
CA ASP A 97 0.25 34.00 27.05
C ASP A 97 -0.06 34.18 25.57
N VAL A 98 0.98 34.54 24.81
CA VAL A 98 0.92 34.79 23.37
C VAL A 98 1.57 33.63 22.65
N ALA A 99 0.88 33.04 21.66
CA ALA A 99 1.47 32.06 20.77
C ALA A 99 2.37 32.75 19.75
N GLU A 100 3.67 32.47 19.74
CA GLU A 100 4.59 33.00 18.73
C GLU A 100 4.62 32.05 17.52
N ILE A 101 4.15 32.53 16.37
CA ILE A 101 4.11 31.77 15.12
C ILE A 101 4.96 32.48 14.07
N TYR A 102 5.94 31.76 13.55
CA TYR A 102 6.84 32.19 12.48
C TYR A 102 6.35 31.62 11.15
N ALA A 103 6.05 32.50 10.21
CA ALA A 103 5.53 32.16 8.89
C ALA A 103 6.61 32.36 7.82
N GLU A 104 7.03 31.26 7.21
CA GLU A 104 7.95 31.23 6.08
C GLU A 104 7.15 31.16 4.78
N ILE A 105 7.19 32.23 3.99
CA ILE A 105 6.44 32.34 2.74
C ILE A 105 7.35 31.90 1.60
N LEU A 106 7.13 30.68 1.09
CA LEU A 106 7.87 30.14 -0.05
C LEU A 106 7.30 30.74 -1.34
N LYS A 107 7.93 31.82 -1.80
CA LYS A 107 7.66 32.35 -3.14
C LYS A 107 8.24 31.39 -4.17
N HIS A 108 7.42 30.95 -5.12
CA HIS A 108 7.88 30.20 -6.29
C HIS A 108 8.78 31.09 -7.16
N ASN A 109 10.07 31.15 -6.82
CA ASN A 109 11.09 31.59 -7.74
C ASN A 109 11.51 30.37 -8.58
N GLU A 110 11.50 30.55 -9.90
CA GLU A 110 12.23 29.69 -10.82
C GLU A 110 13.71 29.87 -10.54
N ASP A 111 14.28 29.13 -9.58
CA ASP A 111 15.68 28.67 -9.53
C ASP A 111 15.99 28.07 -8.15
N ASP A 112 16.86 27.07 -8.19
CA ASP A 112 17.47 26.32 -7.09
C ASP A 112 16.77 25.05 -6.53
N ASN A 113 17.59 24.00 -6.58
CA ASN A 113 17.46 22.65 -6.08
C ASN A 113 18.53 22.51 -4.97
N VAL A 114 18.41 21.47 -4.10
CA VAL A 114 19.41 20.86 -3.17
C VAL A 114 19.16 21.18 -1.68
N VAL A 115 19.26 20.29 -0.67
CA VAL A 115 19.36 18.83 -0.47
C VAL A 115 19.02 18.52 1.01
N LEU A 116 18.40 17.36 1.22
CA LEU A 116 18.26 16.49 2.40
C LEU A 116 19.08 16.79 3.69
N SER A 117 18.46 16.57 4.85
CA SER A 117 19.07 15.73 5.90
C SER A 117 18.03 15.08 6.84
N ASN A 118 18.47 13.98 7.46
CA ASN A 118 17.70 12.93 8.11
C ASN A 118 17.07 13.32 9.46
N GLY A 119 15.90 12.75 9.75
CA GLY A 119 15.32 12.68 11.10
C GLY A 119 14.51 11.40 11.24
N VAL A 120 14.84 10.61 12.26
CA VAL A 120 14.21 9.35 12.66
C VAL A 120 12.78 9.63 13.18
N SER A 121 11.79 8.84 12.75
CA SER A 121 10.47 8.71 13.40
C SER A 121 10.11 7.21 13.37
N ASP A 122 10.00 6.51 14.49
CA ASP A 122 9.09 6.57 15.64
C ASP A 122 7.62 6.23 15.31
N ASP A 123 7.10 5.35 16.16
CA ASP A 123 6.02 4.38 16.04
C ASP A 123 4.67 5.01 16.41
N SER A 124 3.64 5.02 15.53
CA SER A 124 2.24 5.03 15.97
C SER A 124 1.22 4.83 14.83
N ASP A 125 0.97 3.57 14.44
CA ASP A 125 -0.25 3.20 13.72
C ASP A 125 -1.44 3.25 14.70
N VAL A 126 -2.09 4.41 14.76
CA VAL A 126 -3.39 4.61 15.43
C VAL A 126 -4.48 4.54 14.37
N GLU A 127 -5.24 3.44 14.37
CA GLU A 127 -6.50 3.37 13.64
C GLU A 127 -7.54 4.28 14.33
N ASP A 128 -7.75 5.46 13.76
CA ASP A 128 -8.86 6.36 14.08
C ASP A 128 -10.18 5.76 13.56
N ASP A 129 -10.95 5.12 14.46
CA ASP A 129 -12.38 4.87 14.27
C ASP A 129 -13.12 6.22 14.38
N ILE A 130 -13.22 6.95 13.26
CA ILE A 130 -14.11 8.12 13.14
C ILE A 130 -15.48 7.64 12.65
N GLU A 131 -16.43 7.64 13.59
CA GLU A 131 -17.85 7.80 13.30
C GLU A 131 -18.09 9.27 12.96
N GLU A 132 -18.54 9.58 11.75
CA GLU A 132 -19.41 10.74 11.53
C GLU A 132 -20.18 10.69 10.19
N GLU A 133 -21.28 11.45 10.17
CA GLU A 133 -22.31 11.60 9.15
C GLU A 133 -21.77 12.27 7.89
N TYR A 134 -22.20 11.81 6.70
CA TYR A 134 -21.93 12.55 5.48
C TYR A 134 -23.15 12.70 4.58
N ASP A 135 -23.32 13.94 4.17
CA ASP A 135 -24.33 14.50 3.30
C ASP A 135 -23.87 14.44 1.83
N SER A 136 -24.82 14.25 0.94
CA SER A 136 -24.63 13.90 -0.46
C SER A 136 -24.62 15.11 -1.39
N HIS A 137 -23.75 15.14 -2.40
CA HIS A 137 -24.11 15.74 -3.69
C HIS A 137 -23.51 14.96 -4.88
N SER A 138 -24.37 14.80 -5.89
CA SER A 138 -24.23 14.07 -7.13
C SER A 138 -23.45 14.87 -8.19
N ASP A 139 -22.91 14.19 -9.19
CA ASP A 139 -23.49 14.24 -10.54
C ASP A 139 -22.81 13.26 -11.49
N ALA A 140 -23.67 12.60 -12.27
CA ALA A 140 -23.32 11.74 -13.38
C ALA A 140 -23.09 12.59 -14.62
N GLU A 141 -22.23 12.15 -15.53
CA GLU A 141 -22.61 12.13 -16.94
C GLU A 141 -21.75 11.20 -17.80
N ASP A 142 -22.46 10.71 -18.80
CA ASP A 142 -22.17 9.69 -19.80
C ASP A 142 -21.45 10.31 -21.01
N SER A 143 -20.83 9.46 -21.83
CA SER A 143 -20.84 9.50 -23.30
C SER A 143 -19.58 8.98 -23.98
N SER A 144 -19.87 8.21 -25.01
CA SER A 144 -19.08 7.57 -26.06
C SER A 144 -18.20 8.52 -26.88
N GLU A 145 -17.14 7.98 -27.52
CA GLU A 145 -17.04 7.90 -28.99
C GLU A 145 -15.76 7.21 -29.49
N THR A 146 -15.97 6.46 -30.57
CA THR A 146 -15.11 5.91 -31.64
C THR A 146 -14.38 7.03 -32.40
N ASP A 147 -13.41 6.91 -33.32
CA ASP A 147 -12.72 5.88 -34.10
C ASP A 147 -11.46 6.60 -34.68
N GLY A 148 -10.48 5.87 -35.26
CA GLY A 148 -9.54 6.51 -36.19
C GLY A 148 -8.17 5.86 -36.30
N ILE A 149 -8.03 4.95 -37.27
CA ILE A 149 -6.76 4.37 -37.76
C ILE A 149 -6.08 5.39 -38.69
N ALA A 150 -4.76 5.54 -38.55
CA ALA A 150 -3.88 5.99 -39.64
C ALA A 150 -2.53 5.24 -39.54
N GLU A 151 -2.28 4.41 -40.53
CA GLU A 151 -0.99 3.88 -41.03
C GLU A 151 -0.17 5.06 -41.61
N ASP A 152 1.16 5.12 -41.74
CA ASP A 152 2.33 4.35 -41.31
C ASP A 152 3.54 5.29 -41.55
N ASP A 153 4.67 5.05 -40.87
CA ASP A 153 6.04 5.21 -41.43
C ASP A 153 7.05 4.66 -40.40
N GLU A 154 7.53 3.44 -40.67
CA GLU A 154 8.40 2.65 -39.79
C GLU A 154 9.89 3.05 -39.92
N GLU A 155 10.54 3.40 -38.80
CA GLU A 155 12.00 3.28 -38.62
C GLU A 155 12.29 2.32 -37.46
N ARG A 156 12.96 1.21 -37.80
CA ARG A 156 13.27 0.06 -36.95
C ARG A 156 14.17 0.44 -35.76
N SER A 157 13.80 -0.01 -34.55
CA SER A 157 14.53 0.31 -33.31
C SER A 157 15.53 -0.78 -32.92
N GLU A 158 16.56 -0.45 -32.11
CA GLU A 158 17.50 -1.45 -31.54
C GLU A 158 16.77 -2.58 -30.76
N ASP A 159 15.58 -2.29 -30.21
CA ASP A 159 14.68 -3.26 -29.58
C ASP A 159 14.14 -4.31 -30.58
N ASP A 160 14.06 -3.99 -31.88
CA ASP A 160 13.56 -4.85 -32.96
C ASP A 160 14.65 -5.74 -33.58
N GLU A 161 15.94 -5.40 -33.39
CA GLU A 161 17.08 -6.22 -33.81
C GLU A 161 17.35 -7.32 -32.78
N GLU A 162 17.43 -6.98 -31.49
CA GLU A 162 17.61 -7.96 -30.40
C GLU A 162 16.41 -8.93 -30.29
N ALA A 163 15.18 -8.47 -30.58
CA ALA A 163 14.00 -9.32 -30.65
C ALA A 163 14.01 -10.26 -31.87
N GLN A 164 14.70 -9.91 -32.95
CA GLN A 164 14.86 -10.76 -34.13
C GLN A 164 15.97 -11.79 -33.89
N GLU A 165 17.08 -11.41 -33.27
CA GLU A 165 18.15 -12.33 -32.85
C GLU A 165 17.65 -13.37 -31.84
N ASN A 166 16.87 -12.95 -30.83
CA ASN A 166 16.26 -13.87 -29.87
C ASN A 166 15.21 -14.81 -30.52
N ARG A 167 14.47 -14.34 -31.53
CA ARG A 167 13.57 -15.20 -32.32
C ARG A 167 14.34 -16.17 -33.21
N GLN A 168 15.46 -15.73 -33.80
CA GLN A 168 16.33 -16.60 -34.60
C GLN A 168 17.02 -17.66 -33.72
N HIS A 169 17.42 -17.32 -32.50
CA HIS A 169 17.97 -18.24 -31.52
C HIS A 169 16.91 -19.26 -31.05
N ALA A 170 15.69 -18.80 -30.72
CA ALA A 170 14.57 -19.68 -30.38
C ALA A 170 14.12 -20.58 -31.53
N ASN A 171 14.21 -20.11 -32.79
CA ASN A 171 13.88 -20.89 -33.98
C ASN A 171 14.98 -21.90 -34.34
N LYS A 172 16.26 -21.64 -34.01
CA LYS A 172 17.34 -22.64 -34.08
C LYS A 172 17.13 -23.75 -33.05
N VAL A 173 16.69 -23.43 -31.84
CA VAL A 173 16.37 -24.42 -30.79
C VAL A 173 15.11 -25.24 -31.12
N LYS A 174 14.13 -24.67 -31.83
CA LYS A 174 12.91 -25.38 -32.26
C LYS A 174 13.09 -26.29 -33.49
N LYS A 175 14.21 -26.20 -34.22
CA LYS A 175 14.46 -27.01 -35.43
C LYS A 175 15.16 -28.35 -35.18
N ASN A 176 15.58 -28.67 -33.95
CA ASN A 176 16.09 -29.98 -33.57
C ASN A 176 15.27 -30.59 -32.42
N PRO A 177 14.15 -31.30 -32.72
CA PRO A 177 13.50 -32.13 -31.73
C PRO A 177 14.15 -33.53 -31.70
N CYS A 178 14.68 -33.89 -30.53
CA CYS A 178 14.95 -35.26 -30.06
C CYS A 178 16.01 -36.10 -30.80
N ALA A 179 17.20 -36.22 -30.20
CA ALA A 179 17.93 -37.49 -30.22
C ALA A 179 17.44 -38.32 -29.03
N THR A 180 16.55 -39.25 -29.31
CA THR A 180 16.13 -40.32 -28.41
C THR A 180 17.33 -41.23 -28.13
N ILE A 181 17.73 -41.38 -26.88
CA ILE A 181 18.57 -42.52 -26.46
C ILE A 181 17.63 -43.55 -25.83
N THR A 182 17.34 -44.58 -26.60
CA THR A 182 16.84 -45.86 -26.13
C THR A 182 17.95 -46.56 -25.35
N VAL A 183 17.65 -46.95 -24.10
CA VAL A 183 18.49 -47.85 -23.31
C VAL A 183 18.08 -49.28 -23.63
N THR A 184 19.04 -50.12 -24.03
CA THR A 184 18.93 -51.58 -23.91
C THR A 184 20.14 -52.10 -23.14
N SER A 185 19.86 -53.02 -22.22
CA SER A 185 20.79 -53.71 -21.32
C SER A 185 21.93 -54.40 -22.08
N ASP A 186 23.17 -54.23 -21.61
CA ASP A 186 24.10 -55.31 -21.22
C ASP A 186 25.49 -54.74 -20.89
N ASN A 187 26.14 -55.33 -19.89
CA ASN A 187 27.42 -54.91 -19.29
C ASN A 187 28.63 -54.98 -20.24
N ALA A 188 29.47 -53.93 -20.28
CA ALA A 188 30.94 -54.01 -20.25
C ALA A 188 31.59 -52.61 -20.21
N VAL A 189 32.56 -52.43 -19.31
CA VAL A 189 33.39 -51.21 -19.17
C VAL A 189 34.55 -51.29 -20.17
N LEU A 190 34.72 -50.27 -21.02
CA LEU A 190 36.03 -49.83 -21.56
C LEU A 190 36.00 -48.30 -21.76
N VAL A 191 36.83 -47.62 -20.98
CA VAL A 191 37.07 -46.17 -21.02
C VAL A 191 37.98 -45.84 -22.19
N SER A 192 37.57 -44.89 -23.02
CA SER A 192 38.50 -44.11 -23.86
C SER A 192 38.01 -42.66 -23.92
N ASP A 193 38.86 -41.75 -23.43
CA ASP A 193 38.60 -40.33 -23.28
C ASP A 193 38.52 -39.57 -24.62
N PRO A 194 37.64 -38.56 -24.76
CA PRO A 194 37.75 -37.51 -25.77
C PRO A 194 38.62 -36.32 -25.27
N PRO A 195 39.17 -35.49 -26.18
CA PRO A 195 40.30 -34.63 -25.86
C PRO A 195 39.95 -33.38 -25.06
N ASN A 196 40.88 -33.12 -24.15
CA ASN A 196 41.05 -32.03 -23.21
C ASN A 196 41.02 -30.61 -23.82
N LYS A 197 40.24 -29.70 -23.23
CA LYS A 197 40.57 -28.28 -23.12
C LYS A 197 40.31 -27.83 -21.68
N GLN A 198 41.41 -27.49 -21.01
CA GLN A 198 41.52 -27.11 -19.61
C GLN A 198 40.77 -25.80 -19.33
N ASP A 199 39.83 -25.87 -18.39
CA ASP A 199 39.48 -24.76 -17.52
C ASP A 199 40.34 -24.88 -16.26
N ASP A 200 41.24 -23.92 -16.05
CA ASP A 200 41.99 -23.78 -14.81
C ASP A 200 41.28 -22.76 -13.89
N LYS A 201 40.85 -23.24 -12.74
CA LYS A 201 40.48 -22.43 -11.57
C LYS A 201 41.45 -22.81 -10.45
N GLY A 202 42.43 -21.95 -10.21
CA GLY A 202 43.24 -21.93 -9.01
C GLY A 202 42.51 -21.21 -7.87
N LEU A 203 42.68 -21.77 -6.68
CA LEU A 203 42.05 -21.50 -5.40
C LEU A 203 43.05 -20.73 -4.50
N ASP A 204 42.55 -20.18 -3.38
CA ASP A 204 43.24 -19.99 -2.08
C ASP A 204 43.68 -18.58 -1.61
N ASP A 205 42.97 -18.17 -0.55
CA ASP A 205 43.45 -17.82 0.81
C ASP A 205 43.95 -16.41 1.17
N ASP A 206 43.45 -15.96 2.33
CA ASP A 206 43.69 -14.71 3.02
C ASP A 206 45.15 -14.62 3.51
N THR A 207 45.81 -13.48 3.28
CA THR A 207 46.83 -13.00 4.20
C THR A 207 46.86 -11.47 4.20
N ASP A 208 46.53 -10.91 5.35
CA ASP A 208 46.53 -9.49 5.66
C ASP A 208 47.96 -8.92 5.60
N THR A 209 48.20 -7.87 4.80
CA THR A 209 49.27 -6.87 5.00
C THR A 209 49.05 -5.64 4.09
N PRO A 210 49.44 -4.43 4.51
CA PRO A 210 48.61 -3.23 4.35
C PRO A 210 48.87 -2.40 3.08
N PHE A 211 47.77 -1.87 2.56
CA PHE A 211 47.59 -0.52 2.00
C PHE A 211 48.80 0.20 1.38
N LEU A 212 48.83 0.27 0.04
CA LEU A 212 49.32 1.42 -0.71
C LEU A 212 48.43 1.61 -1.96
N ASP A 213 47.72 2.74 -1.97
CA ASP A 213 46.86 3.24 -3.04
C ASP A 213 47.65 3.40 -4.35
N SER A 214 47.36 2.56 -5.34
CA SER A 214 48.01 2.59 -6.66
C SER A 214 46.96 2.73 -7.76
N SER A 215 46.30 3.90 -7.81
CA SER A 215 45.48 4.31 -8.95
C SER A 215 46.18 5.35 -9.82
N GLU A 216 47.31 5.02 -10.45
CA GLU A 216 47.88 5.85 -11.53
C GLU A 216 48.66 5.01 -12.56
N GLU A 217 47.94 4.35 -13.48
CA GLU A 217 48.58 3.82 -14.69
C GLU A 217 48.82 4.94 -15.73
N ALA A 218 50.06 5.02 -16.21
CA ALA A 218 50.63 6.06 -17.08
C ALA A 218 50.73 5.62 -18.55
N SER A 219 50.70 6.59 -19.47
CA SER A 219 50.98 6.42 -20.91
C SER A 219 52.44 6.76 -21.18
N TYR A 220 53.16 5.92 -21.94
CA TYR A 220 54.54 6.13 -22.37
C TYR A 220 54.58 6.80 -23.75
N ASP A 221 55.44 7.79 -23.95
CA ASP A 221 55.93 8.23 -25.26
C ASP A 221 57.46 8.26 -25.19
N ASP A 222 58.13 7.57 -26.12
CA ASP A 222 59.59 7.55 -26.23
C ASP A 222 60.12 8.90 -26.72
N ALA A 223 61.05 9.50 -25.96
CA ALA A 223 61.91 10.57 -26.43
C ALA A 223 63.33 10.01 -26.65
N GLU A 224 64.01 10.50 -27.68
CA GLU A 224 65.32 10.04 -28.16
C GLU A 224 66.50 10.40 -27.23
N ASP A 225 66.25 10.67 -25.95
CA ASP A 225 67.27 10.76 -24.91
C ASP A 225 66.69 10.22 -23.59
N GLY A 226 67.39 9.26 -23.00
CA GLY A 226 66.87 8.23 -22.10
C GLY A 226 66.54 8.63 -20.66
N GLU A 227 65.81 9.73 -20.44
CA GLU A 227 65.24 10.05 -19.12
C GLU A 227 63.70 10.04 -19.14
N ALA A 228 63.12 9.01 -18.53
CA ALA A 228 61.68 8.84 -18.39
C ALA A 228 61.09 9.84 -17.38
N ILE A 229 60.63 11.00 -17.87
CA ILE A 229 59.89 11.98 -17.05
C ILE A 229 58.40 11.57 -16.98
N ARG A 230 57.91 11.22 -15.78
CA ARG A 230 56.49 10.93 -15.51
C ARG A 230 55.63 12.19 -15.66
N ARG A 231 54.99 12.38 -16.83
CA ARG A 231 54.05 13.49 -17.06
C ARG A 231 52.62 13.06 -16.70
N LYS A 232 51.96 13.82 -15.80
CA LYS A 232 50.51 13.72 -15.55
C LYS A 232 49.75 13.84 -16.88
N SER A 233 48.72 13.02 -17.09
CA SER A 233 47.83 13.12 -18.25
C SER A 233 47.43 14.57 -18.48
N ARG A 234 47.74 15.13 -19.66
CA ARG A 234 47.38 16.51 -20.03
C ARG A 234 45.87 16.72 -20.18
N PHE A 235 45.08 15.66 -20.09
CA PHE A 235 43.66 15.66 -20.40
C PHE A 235 42.79 15.28 -19.20
N PRO A 236 41.65 15.97 -18.98
CA PRO A 236 40.67 15.62 -17.95
C PRO A 236 40.15 14.18 -18.10
N LYS A 237 39.99 13.45 -16.99
CA LYS A 237 39.38 12.11 -16.96
C LYS A 237 37.90 12.23 -16.60
N TYR A 238 37.06 11.40 -17.23
CA TYR A 238 35.62 11.37 -16.92
C TYR A 238 35.34 10.89 -15.49
N ASP A 239 34.63 11.69 -14.71
CA ASP A 239 34.09 11.28 -13.42
C ASP A 239 32.77 10.51 -13.59
N SER A 240 32.83 9.20 -13.35
CA SER A 240 31.67 8.32 -13.41
C SER A 240 30.66 8.52 -12.27
N LYS A 241 31.07 9.15 -11.16
CA LYS A 241 30.26 9.34 -9.95
C LYS A 241 29.38 10.59 -10.03
N ALA A 242 29.76 11.61 -10.82
CA ALA A 242 28.97 12.82 -11.01
C ALA A 242 27.53 12.54 -11.48
N HIS A 243 26.53 13.17 -10.84
CA HIS A 243 25.12 13.02 -11.18
C HIS A 243 24.83 13.50 -12.61
N THR A 244 25.34 14.68 -12.97
CA THR A 244 25.29 15.24 -14.34
C THR A 244 26.68 15.12 -14.97
N PRO A 245 26.85 14.31 -16.03
CA PRO A 245 28.10 14.24 -16.78
C PRO A 245 28.46 15.60 -17.38
N LYS A 246 29.66 16.11 -17.09
CA LYS A 246 30.23 17.28 -17.78
C LYS A 246 31.24 16.78 -18.82
N PHE A 247 31.19 17.35 -20.02
CA PHE A 247 32.11 16.99 -21.10
C PHE A 247 32.98 18.19 -21.46
N GLU A 248 34.24 17.92 -21.75
CA GLU A 248 35.21 18.92 -22.19
C GLU A 248 36.00 18.38 -23.38
N ILE A 249 36.45 19.29 -24.25
CA ILE A 249 37.31 18.92 -25.37
C ILE A 249 38.62 18.36 -24.81
N GLY A 250 39.03 17.19 -25.28
CA GLY A 250 40.19 16.47 -24.79
C GLY A 250 39.90 15.47 -23.68
N MET A 251 38.70 15.46 -23.07
CA MET A 251 38.35 14.51 -21.99
C MET A 251 38.48 13.04 -22.42
N THR A 252 39.03 12.21 -21.54
CA THR A 252 39.33 10.79 -21.80
C THR A 252 38.41 9.84 -21.03
N PHE A 253 38.06 8.72 -21.67
CA PHE A 253 37.17 7.67 -21.19
C PHE A 253 37.86 6.31 -21.29
N ALA A 254 37.66 5.46 -20.28
CA ALA A 254 38.14 4.08 -20.27
C ALA A 254 37.29 3.21 -21.22
N GLY A 255 37.53 3.37 -22.52
CA GLY A 255 36.89 2.62 -23.59
C GLY A 255 35.56 3.17 -24.09
N ARG A 256 35.10 2.56 -25.20
CA ARG A 256 33.87 2.92 -25.93
C ARG A 256 32.61 2.88 -25.07
N ALA A 257 32.47 1.85 -24.25
CA ALA A 257 31.28 1.60 -23.44
C ALA A 257 31.04 2.72 -22.41
N LYS A 258 32.10 3.14 -21.69
CA LYS A 258 32.04 4.22 -20.71
C LYS A 258 31.68 5.57 -21.32
N PHE A 259 32.24 5.89 -22.49
CA PHE A 259 31.86 7.09 -23.23
C PHE A 259 30.38 7.06 -23.63
N LYS A 260 29.90 5.95 -24.21
CA LYS A 260 28.50 5.79 -24.60
C LYS A 260 27.57 5.88 -23.39
N GLU A 261 27.89 5.23 -22.28
CA GLU A 261 27.12 5.31 -21.02
C GLU A 261 27.06 6.74 -20.48
N ALA A 262 28.18 7.47 -20.50
CA ALA A 262 28.23 8.87 -20.06
C ALA A 262 27.33 9.78 -20.91
N VAL A 263 27.39 9.65 -22.24
CA VAL A 263 26.53 10.44 -23.15
C VAL A 263 25.06 10.09 -22.98
N ILE A 264 24.72 8.81 -22.75
CA ILE A 264 23.35 8.41 -22.46
C ILE A 264 22.89 8.96 -21.09
N LYS A 265 23.73 8.89 -20.06
CA LYS A 265 23.46 9.45 -18.73
C LYS A 265 23.18 10.95 -18.83
N TYR A 266 23.98 11.68 -19.61
CA TYR A 266 23.75 13.10 -19.90
C TYR A 266 22.39 13.33 -20.56
N GLY A 267 22.03 12.56 -21.60
CA GLY A 267 20.74 12.69 -22.28
C GLY A 267 19.53 12.37 -21.39
N LEU A 268 19.68 11.44 -20.45
CA LEU A 268 18.64 11.10 -19.48
C LEU A 268 18.46 12.21 -18.43
N VAL A 269 19.55 12.75 -17.87
CA VAL A 269 19.48 13.82 -16.84
C VAL A 269 18.99 15.14 -17.44
N THR A 270 19.46 15.50 -18.63
CA THR A 270 19.06 16.74 -19.32
C THR A 270 17.69 16.65 -20.00
N ASN A 271 17.05 15.47 -19.99
CA ASN A 271 15.78 15.19 -20.66
C ASN A 271 15.81 15.53 -22.17
N ARG A 272 16.94 15.24 -22.81
CA ARG A 272 17.19 15.44 -24.25
C ARG A 272 17.32 14.09 -24.95
N HIS A 273 16.72 13.98 -26.12
CA HIS A 273 16.87 12.78 -26.94
C HIS A 273 18.13 12.90 -27.81
N ILE A 274 19.17 12.17 -27.42
CA ILE A 274 20.44 12.08 -28.14
C ILE A 274 20.43 10.82 -29.00
N ARG A 275 20.72 10.98 -30.29
CA ARG A 275 20.91 9.87 -31.23
C ARG A 275 22.39 9.64 -31.45
N PHE A 276 22.74 8.41 -31.82
CA PHE A 276 24.10 8.02 -32.19
C PHE A 276 24.16 7.66 -33.68
N PRO A 277 24.25 8.64 -34.61
CA PRO A 277 24.29 8.35 -36.04
C PRO A 277 25.45 7.47 -36.49
N LYS A 278 26.56 7.47 -35.73
CA LYS A 278 27.70 6.58 -35.97
C LYS A 278 28.18 6.04 -34.64
N ASP A 279 28.15 4.72 -34.50
CA ASP A 279 28.61 4.01 -33.31
C ASP A 279 29.50 2.85 -33.75
N GLU A 280 30.76 3.17 -34.05
CA GLU A 280 31.77 2.23 -34.54
C GLU A 280 32.78 1.90 -33.44
N ALA A 281 33.54 0.82 -33.61
CA ALA A 281 34.51 0.36 -32.60
C ALA A 281 35.53 1.44 -32.18
N LYS A 282 35.97 2.26 -33.15
CA LYS A 282 37.01 3.27 -32.94
C LYS A 282 36.50 4.71 -32.86
N LYS A 283 35.20 4.95 -33.12
CA LYS A 283 34.64 6.30 -33.17
C LYS A 283 33.14 6.31 -32.87
N ILE A 284 32.72 7.24 -32.02
CA ILE A 284 31.32 7.48 -31.70
C ILE A 284 30.99 8.94 -32.02
N ARG A 285 29.87 9.12 -32.72
CA ARG A 285 29.28 10.42 -32.98
C ARG A 285 27.88 10.43 -32.38
N ALA A 286 27.62 11.36 -31.48
CA ALA A 286 26.27 11.61 -30.96
C ALA A 286 25.81 13.02 -31.31
N ARG A 287 24.53 13.16 -31.64
CA ARG A 287 23.89 14.44 -31.95
C ARG A 287 22.51 14.51 -31.32
N CYS A 288 22.03 15.72 -31.04
CA CYS A 288 20.65 15.90 -30.63
C CYS A 288 19.71 15.48 -31.78
N SER A 289 18.58 14.85 -31.46
CA SER A 289 17.62 14.40 -32.47
C SER A 289 16.72 15.52 -33.00
N TRP A 290 16.80 16.73 -32.45
CA TRP A 290 15.95 17.86 -32.84
C TRP A 290 16.50 18.52 -34.11
N LYS A 291 15.60 18.94 -35.01
CA LYS A 291 15.98 19.65 -36.24
C LYS A 291 16.68 20.96 -35.86
N ASP A 292 17.82 21.23 -36.49
CA ASP A 292 18.61 22.45 -36.29
C ASP A 292 19.16 22.68 -34.88
N CYS A 293 19.25 21.63 -34.06
CA CYS A 293 19.93 21.71 -32.77
C CYS A 293 21.46 21.58 -32.96
N PRO A 294 22.27 22.53 -32.47
CA PRO A 294 23.71 22.54 -32.73
C PRO A 294 24.50 21.58 -31.83
N TRP A 295 23.86 20.95 -30.84
CA TRP A 295 24.52 20.05 -29.90
C TRP A 295 25.11 18.82 -30.59
N PHE A 296 26.38 18.57 -30.31
CA PHE A 296 27.18 17.55 -30.97
C PHE A 296 28.34 17.10 -30.09
N ILE A 297 28.59 15.79 -30.04
CA ILE A 297 29.80 15.25 -29.43
C ILE A 297 30.41 14.15 -30.31
N PHE A 298 31.72 14.22 -30.48
CA PHE A 298 32.51 13.25 -31.24
C PHE A 298 33.72 12.82 -30.43
N ALA A 299 33.84 11.51 -30.24
CA ALA A 299 34.99 10.89 -29.59
C ALA A 299 35.53 9.74 -30.43
N SER A 300 36.83 9.53 -30.36
CA SER A 300 37.52 8.42 -31.03
C SER A 300 38.69 7.92 -30.18
N ASN A 301 39.07 6.66 -30.33
CA ASN A 301 40.32 6.16 -29.77
C ASN A 301 41.50 6.35 -30.76
N GLY A 302 42.72 6.35 -30.22
CA GLY A 302 43.95 6.42 -31.01
C GLY A 302 44.35 5.04 -31.56
N THR A 303 45.30 5.00 -32.48
CA THR A 303 45.74 3.73 -33.12
C THR A 303 46.39 2.76 -32.13
N ASN A 304 47.00 3.28 -31.05
CA ASN A 304 47.76 2.51 -30.03
C ASN A 304 47.23 2.69 -28.59
N CYS A 305 45.99 3.16 -28.41
CA CYS A 305 45.47 3.49 -27.08
C CYS A 305 43.97 3.25 -27.01
N ASP A 306 43.52 2.45 -26.04
CA ASP A 306 42.11 2.04 -25.90
C ASP A 306 41.24 3.12 -25.23
N TRP A 307 41.86 4.22 -24.83
CA TRP A 307 41.18 5.39 -24.28
C TRP A 307 40.43 6.16 -25.37
N PHE A 308 39.14 6.40 -25.13
CA PHE A 308 38.29 7.22 -25.99
C PHE A 308 38.47 8.69 -25.61
N GLN A 309 38.84 9.53 -26.57
CA GLN A 309 39.04 10.96 -26.34
C GLN A 309 37.99 11.79 -27.08
N VAL A 310 37.40 12.76 -26.39
CA VAL A 310 36.49 13.75 -26.98
C VAL A 310 37.30 14.72 -27.85
N LYS A 311 37.09 14.66 -29.16
CA LYS A 311 37.80 15.52 -30.13
C LYS A 311 37.01 16.77 -30.49
N THR A 312 35.70 16.68 -30.46
CA THR A 312 34.83 17.81 -30.80
C THR A 312 33.61 17.74 -29.92
N PHE A 313 33.27 18.86 -29.30
CA PHE A 313 32.11 18.98 -28.44
C PHE A 313 31.49 20.36 -28.59
N ASN A 314 30.18 20.39 -28.76
CA ASN A 314 29.37 21.60 -28.73
C ASN A 314 28.21 21.36 -27.77
N ASP A 315 28.19 22.08 -26.66
CA ASP A 315 27.20 21.93 -25.59
C ASP A 315 25.98 22.85 -25.73
N VAL A 316 25.80 23.47 -26.90
CA VAL A 316 24.66 24.38 -27.14
C VAL A 316 23.42 23.59 -27.57
N HIS A 317 22.36 23.65 -26.77
CA HIS A 317 21.08 23.01 -27.07
C HIS A 317 19.96 24.03 -27.37
N ASN A 318 19.54 24.13 -28.64
CA ASN A 318 18.37 24.93 -29.05
C ASN A 318 17.06 24.12 -29.10
N CYS A 319 16.92 23.11 -28.25
CA CYS A 319 15.78 22.20 -28.28
C CYS A 319 14.98 22.27 -26.98
N PRO A 320 13.69 21.89 -26.97
CA PRO A 320 12.88 21.74 -25.75
C PRO A 320 13.10 20.38 -25.07
N LYS A 321 12.76 20.26 -23.78
CA LYS A 321 12.86 18.97 -23.05
C LYS A 321 11.80 18.04 -23.64
N ARG A 322 12.18 16.80 -23.95
CA ARG A 322 11.33 15.88 -24.73
C ARG A 322 10.94 14.65 -23.95
N ARG A 323 9.67 14.26 -24.08
CA ARG A 323 9.12 13.05 -23.46
C ARG A 323 9.29 11.80 -24.31
N ASP A 324 9.58 11.91 -25.59
CA ASP A 324 9.81 10.78 -26.48
C ASP A 324 11.28 10.31 -26.48
N ASN A 325 11.89 10.25 -25.29
CA ASN A 325 13.29 9.88 -25.15
C ASN A 325 13.49 8.36 -25.33
N ARG A 326 13.99 7.93 -26.50
CA ARG A 326 14.25 6.51 -26.78
C ARG A 326 15.40 5.92 -25.95
N LEU A 327 16.19 6.76 -25.27
CA LEU A 327 17.23 6.32 -24.33
C LEU A 327 16.65 5.61 -23.09
N VAL A 328 15.36 5.83 -22.78
CA VAL A 328 14.64 5.08 -21.76
C VAL A 328 14.27 3.71 -22.32
N THR A 329 15.14 2.72 -22.07
CA THR A 329 14.98 1.33 -22.50
C THR A 329 14.25 0.50 -21.45
N SER A 330 13.71 -0.65 -21.87
CA SER A 330 13.04 -1.57 -20.94
C SER A 330 13.96 -2.07 -19.81
N ARG A 331 15.26 -2.25 -20.08
CA ARG A 331 16.27 -2.66 -19.11
C ARG A 331 16.52 -1.59 -18.04
N ARG A 332 16.66 -0.33 -18.44
CA ARG A 332 16.83 0.80 -17.48
C ARG A 332 15.61 1.00 -16.59
N ILE A 333 14.41 0.85 -17.15
CA ILE A 333 13.16 0.86 -16.36
C ILE A 333 13.18 -0.32 -15.37
N ALA A 334 13.58 -1.52 -15.81
CA ALA A 334 13.67 -2.68 -14.94
C ALA A 334 14.67 -2.47 -13.79
N ASP A 335 15.86 -1.95 -14.09
CA ASP A 335 16.92 -1.71 -13.09
C ASP A 335 16.53 -0.60 -12.09
N LYS A 336 15.99 0.54 -12.57
CA LYS A 336 15.57 1.65 -11.69
C LYS A 336 14.43 1.26 -10.76
N TYR A 337 13.44 0.53 -11.29
CA TYR A 337 12.23 0.17 -10.54
C TYR A 337 12.24 -1.26 -10.01
N GLU A 338 13.40 -1.94 -9.98
CA GLU A 338 13.49 -3.35 -9.60
C GLU A 338 12.91 -3.62 -8.22
N HIS A 339 13.31 -2.82 -7.22
CA HIS A 339 12.85 -2.96 -5.84
C HIS A 339 11.34 -2.73 -5.70
N ILE A 340 10.78 -1.76 -6.43
CA ILE A 340 9.34 -1.47 -6.42
C ILE A 340 8.56 -2.59 -7.12
N ILE A 341 9.06 -3.09 -8.25
CA ILE A 341 8.42 -4.19 -8.98
C ILE A 341 8.52 -5.50 -8.19
N LYS A 342 9.59 -5.71 -7.40
CA LYS A 342 9.74 -6.84 -6.46
C LYS A 342 8.74 -6.77 -5.32
N SER A 343 8.62 -5.62 -4.67
CA SER A 343 7.69 -5.39 -3.56
C SER A 343 6.23 -5.36 -4.02
N ASN A 344 6.02 -4.99 -5.28
CA ASN A 344 4.72 -4.90 -5.91
C ASN A 344 4.74 -5.58 -7.30
N PRO A 345 4.79 -6.94 -7.36
CA PRO A 345 4.64 -7.67 -8.62
C PRO A 345 3.28 -7.41 -9.24
N SER A 346 2.35 -6.83 -8.46
CA SER A 346 1.02 -6.44 -8.84
C SER A 346 0.89 -5.15 -9.62
N TRP A 347 1.95 -4.36 -9.67
CA TRP A 347 1.90 -3.00 -10.15
C TRP A 347 1.27 -2.87 -11.54
N LYS A 348 0.17 -2.14 -11.63
CA LYS A 348 -0.56 -1.96 -12.90
C LYS A 348 0.37 -1.32 -13.93
N LEU A 349 0.39 -1.86 -15.14
CA LEU A 349 1.25 -1.37 -16.22
C LEU A 349 1.01 0.12 -16.53
N GLN A 350 -0.24 0.59 -16.39
CA GLN A 350 -0.59 2.00 -16.58
C GLN A 350 -0.01 2.90 -15.47
N SER A 351 -0.04 2.44 -14.22
CA SER A 351 0.54 3.16 -13.08
C SER A 351 2.06 3.22 -13.20
N LEU A 352 2.71 2.09 -13.53
CA LEU A 352 4.16 2.05 -13.77
C LEU A 352 4.54 2.96 -14.96
N LYS A 353 3.75 2.98 -16.04
CA LYS A 353 3.93 3.94 -17.14
C LYS A 353 3.83 5.40 -16.66
N LYS A 354 2.85 5.73 -15.82
CA LYS A 354 2.69 7.09 -15.25
C LYS A 354 3.91 7.47 -14.39
N THR A 355 4.40 6.56 -13.57
CA THR A 355 5.60 6.77 -12.74
C THR A 355 6.83 7.00 -13.61
N VAL A 356 7.08 6.14 -14.61
CA VAL A 356 8.18 6.34 -15.58
C VAL A 356 8.07 7.70 -16.28
N ARG A 357 6.85 8.13 -16.63
CA ARG A 357 6.62 9.42 -17.27
C ARG A 357 6.93 10.61 -16.36
N LEU A 358 6.66 10.52 -15.06
CA LEU A 358 6.92 11.59 -14.11
C LEU A 358 8.40 11.63 -13.70
N ASP A 359 8.97 10.48 -13.36
CA ASP A 359 10.29 10.36 -12.75
C ASP A 359 11.44 10.24 -13.77
N MET A 360 11.21 9.61 -14.94
CA MET A 360 12.20 9.58 -16.04
C MET A 360 11.89 10.57 -17.16
N PHE A 361 10.88 11.44 -16.97
CA PHE A 361 10.37 12.38 -17.98
C PHE A 361 10.13 11.76 -19.36
N ALA A 362 9.73 10.48 -19.43
CA ALA A 362 9.63 9.74 -20.69
C ALA A 362 8.26 9.07 -20.88
N ASP A 363 7.59 9.35 -21.99
CA ASP A 363 6.37 8.66 -22.40
C ASP A 363 6.73 7.36 -23.13
N VAL A 364 6.67 6.26 -22.38
CA VAL A 364 7.01 4.92 -22.85
C VAL A 364 5.76 4.14 -23.28
N SER A 365 5.91 3.23 -24.23
CA SER A 365 4.82 2.33 -24.62
C SER A 365 4.51 1.32 -23.50
N ILE A 366 3.25 0.86 -23.43
CA ILE A 366 2.84 -0.17 -22.46
C ILE A 366 3.64 -1.46 -22.68
N SER A 367 3.95 -1.80 -23.93
CA SER A 367 4.79 -2.96 -24.28
C SER A 367 6.18 -2.87 -23.69
N LYS A 368 6.81 -1.67 -23.70
CA LYS A 368 8.13 -1.44 -23.10
C LYS A 368 8.10 -1.61 -21.58
N VAL A 369 7.06 -1.10 -20.92
CA VAL A 369 6.82 -1.28 -19.48
C VAL A 369 6.55 -2.74 -19.13
N LYS A 370 5.77 -3.45 -19.95
CA LYS A 370 5.51 -4.89 -19.81
C LYS A 370 6.80 -5.71 -19.92
N ARG A 371 7.68 -5.34 -20.86
CA ARG A 371 9.01 -5.97 -21.03
C ARG A 371 9.89 -5.71 -19.80
N ALA A 372 9.96 -4.47 -19.32
CA ALA A 372 10.71 -4.09 -18.12
C ALA A 372 10.25 -4.90 -16.89
N LYS A 373 8.94 -4.96 -16.67
CA LYS A 373 8.34 -5.78 -15.62
C LYS A 373 8.63 -7.27 -15.81
N GLY A 374 8.59 -7.78 -17.05
CA GLY A 374 8.95 -9.15 -17.37
C GLY A 374 10.40 -9.50 -17.05
N ILE A 375 11.35 -8.57 -17.24
CA ILE A 375 12.76 -8.74 -16.87
C ILE A 375 12.89 -8.90 -15.36
N VAL A 376 12.28 -8.01 -14.57
CA VAL A 376 12.33 -8.11 -13.09
C VAL A 376 11.66 -9.40 -12.61
N MET A 377 10.48 -9.74 -13.14
CA MET A 377 9.81 -10.99 -12.78
C MET A 377 10.67 -12.20 -13.12
N ARG A 378 11.36 -12.21 -14.27
CA ARG A 378 12.28 -13.28 -14.63
C ARG A 378 13.47 -13.35 -13.67
N ARG A 379 14.07 -12.22 -13.29
CA ARG A 379 15.12 -12.18 -12.25
C ARG A 379 14.63 -12.75 -10.93
N ILE A 380 13.38 -12.48 -10.54
CA ILE A 380 12.76 -13.09 -9.36
C ILE A 380 12.68 -14.61 -9.56
N TYR A 381 12.09 -15.10 -10.67
CA TYR A 381 11.98 -16.55 -10.94
C TYR A 381 13.33 -17.26 -11.05
N ASP A 382 14.33 -16.61 -11.64
CA ASP A 382 15.69 -17.13 -11.76
C ASP A 382 16.40 -17.14 -10.41
N ALA A 383 16.09 -16.18 -9.52
CA ALA A 383 16.52 -16.20 -8.12
C ALA A 383 15.76 -17.26 -7.29
N CYS A 384 14.52 -17.61 -7.64
CA CYS A 384 13.76 -18.72 -7.02
C CYS A 384 14.29 -20.11 -7.39
N ARG A 385 15.29 -20.21 -8.28
CA ARG A 385 15.76 -21.49 -8.83
C ARG A 385 16.40 -22.30 -7.70
N GLY A 386 15.63 -23.22 -7.13
CA GLY A 386 16.07 -24.13 -6.09
C GLY A 386 15.39 -23.97 -4.72
N GLU A 387 14.59 -22.92 -4.46
CA GLU A 387 13.92 -22.82 -3.15
C GLU A 387 12.95 -23.98 -2.89
N TYR A 388 12.16 -24.36 -3.90
CA TYR A 388 11.27 -25.52 -3.78
C TYR A 388 12.03 -26.80 -3.42
N SER A 389 13.26 -26.97 -3.94
CA SER A 389 14.08 -28.16 -3.63
C SER A 389 14.52 -28.24 -2.16
N LYS A 390 14.40 -27.14 -1.40
CA LYS A 390 14.85 -27.00 -0.01
C LYS A 390 13.71 -26.91 1.00
N VAL A 391 12.45 -27.05 0.59
CA VAL A 391 11.30 -26.92 1.52
C VAL A 391 11.36 -27.93 2.67
N PHE A 392 11.89 -29.13 2.43
CA PHE A 392 12.08 -30.14 3.48
C PHE A 392 13.26 -29.83 4.41
N GLU A 393 14.35 -29.24 3.90
CA GLU A 393 15.46 -28.72 4.73
C GLU A 393 14.96 -27.58 5.63
N TYR A 394 14.14 -26.70 5.08
CA TYR A 394 13.48 -25.62 5.83
C TYR A 394 12.52 -26.16 6.90
N GLN A 395 11.71 -27.17 6.57
CA GLN A 395 10.88 -27.88 7.55
C GLN A 395 11.74 -28.47 8.69
N ALA A 396 12.83 -29.14 8.35
CA ALA A 396 13.72 -29.74 9.34
C ALA A 396 14.34 -28.68 10.27
N GLU A 397 14.72 -27.53 9.73
CA GLU A 397 15.23 -26.41 10.53
C GLU A 397 14.19 -25.83 11.49
N ILE A 398 12.94 -25.65 11.04
CA ILE A 398 11.85 -25.19 11.92
C ILE A 398 11.66 -26.19 13.06
N LEU A 399 11.60 -27.48 12.76
CA LEU A 399 11.37 -28.51 13.77
C LEU A 399 12.55 -28.69 14.72
N ARG A 400 13.78 -28.43 14.26
CA ARG A 400 15.01 -28.47 15.07
C ARG A 400 15.08 -27.29 16.05
N SER A 401 14.86 -26.07 15.55
CA SER A 401 14.97 -24.83 16.35
C SER A 401 13.76 -24.59 17.24
N ASN A 402 12.56 -24.92 16.76
CA ASN A 402 11.28 -24.68 17.43
C ASN A 402 10.53 -26.01 17.65
N PRO A 403 11.00 -26.88 18.55
CA PRO A 403 10.37 -28.18 18.81
C PRO A 403 8.91 -28.03 19.28
N GLY A 404 8.03 -28.91 18.81
CA GLY A 404 6.57 -28.84 19.03
C GLY A 404 5.79 -28.08 17.94
N SER A 405 6.50 -27.40 17.04
CA SER A 405 5.88 -26.78 15.87
C SER A 405 5.34 -27.83 14.91
N THR A 406 4.26 -27.51 14.22
CA THR A 406 3.72 -28.38 13.16
C THR A 406 4.10 -27.80 11.82
N VAL A 407 4.77 -28.62 11.01
CA VAL A 407 5.07 -28.29 9.62
C VAL A 407 4.65 -29.47 8.76
N ALA A 408 3.72 -29.22 7.83
CA ALA A 408 3.22 -30.24 6.92
C ALA A 408 3.39 -29.77 5.47
N ILE A 409 4.14 -30.54 4.69
CA ILE A 409 4.36 -30.29 3.26
C ILE A 409 3.61 -31.36 2.48
N CYS A 410 2.76 -30.92 1.55
CA CYS A 410 2.05 -31.81 0.63
C CYS A 410 2.66 -31.68 -0.76
N LEU A 411 2.93 -32.82 -1.38
CA LEU A 411 3.34 -32.92 -2.78
C LEU A 411 2.13 -33.27 -3.64
N ASP A 412 2.17 -32.86 -4.89
CA ASP A 412 1.17 -33.20 -5.88
C ASP A 412 1.40 -34.63 -6.39
N HIS A 413 0.37 -35.48 -6.28
CA HIS A 413 0.41 -36.88 -6.69
C HIS A 413 0.02 -37.08 -8.17
N GLU A 414 -0.45 -36.03 -8.86
CA GLU A 414 -0.80 -36.11 -10.28
C GLU A 414 0.44 -36.18 -11.20
N TYR A 415 1.60 -35.76 -10.69
CA TYR A 415 2.86 -35.77 -11.43
C TYR A 415 3.71 -37.00 -11.09
N ASN A 416 4.39 -37.56 -12.11
CA ASN A 416 5.32 -38.68 -11.95
C ASN A 416 6.64 -38.29 -11.24
N TRP A 417 6.83 -37.01 -10.91
CA TRP A 417 7.98 -36.46 -10.19
C TRP A 417 7.47 -35.58 -9.04
N PRO A 418 8.24 -35.40 -7.96
CA PRO A 418 7.80 -34.63 -6.79
C PRO A 418 7.58 -33.16 -7.16
N VAL A 419 6.34 -32.70 -7.03
CA VAL A 419 5.94 -31.31 -7.26
C VAL A 419 5.35 -30.74 -5.98
N PHE A 420 5.75 -29.53 -5.59
CA PHE A 420 5.19 -28.88 -4.41
C PHE A 420 3.72 -28.49 -4.64
N GLN A 421 2.83 -28.84 -3.71
CA GLN A 421 1.40 -28.46 -3.76
C GLN A 421 1.06 -27.40 -2.71
N ARG A 422 1.35 -27.67 -1.42
CA ARG A 422 1.02 -26.76 -0.31
C ARG A 422 1.90 -27.03 0.91
N MET A 423 2.01 -26.01 1.77
CA MET A 423 2.72 -26.07 3.03
C MET A 423 1.88 -25.45 4.14
N TYR A 424 1.86 -26.11 5.30
CA TYR A 424 1.26 -25.61 6.54
C TYR A 424 2.36 -25.47 7.59
N VAL A 425 2.38 -24.34 8.29
CA VAL A 425 3.34 -24.05 9.36
C VAL A 425 2.57 -23.46 10.54
N CYS A 426 2.77 -24.03 11.72
CA CYS A 426 2.21 -23.54 12.98
C CYS A 426 3.26 -23.64 14.08
N PHE A 427 3.79 -22.49 14.50
CA PHE A 427 4.84 -22.44 15.51
C PHE A 427 4.29 -22.77 16.90
N ASP A 428 5.01 -23.60 17.65
CA ASP A 428 4.65 -24.01 19.01
C ASP A 428 4.40 -22.82 19.95
N ALA A 429 5.26 -21.81 19.88
CA ALA A 429 5.12 -20.58 20.66
C ALA A 429 3.75 -19.91 20.43
N CYS A 430 3.31 -19.83 19.17
CA CYS A 430 2.00 -19.27 18.82
C CYS A 430 0.84 -20.14 19.31
N LYS A 431 0.97 -21.48 19.25
CA LYS A 431 -0.05 -22.40 19.77
C LYS A 431 -0.24 -22.24 21.27
N LYS A 432 0.86 -22.27 22.01
CA LYS A 432 0.87 -22.13 23.47
C LYS A 432 0.34 -20.76 23.90
N GLY A 433 0.80 -19.69 23.26
CA GLY A 433 0.31 -18.33 23.52
C GLY A 433 -1.19 -18.19 23.25
N PHE A 434 -1.67 -18.74 22.13
CA PHE A 434 -3.10 -18.74 21.82
C PHE A 434 -3.92 -19.48 22.90
N LEU A 435 -3.53 -20.70 23.26
CA LEU A 435 -4.24 -21.50 24.26
C LEU A 435 -4.16 -20.92 25.67
N ALA A 436 -3.08 -20.19 26.00
CA ALA A 436 -2.86 -19.61 27.31
C ALA A 436 -3.72 -18.37 27.60
N GLY A 437 -4.14 -17.62 26.57
CA GLY A 437 -4.86 -16.37 26.81
C GLY A 437 -5.73 -15.81 25.68
N CYS A 438 -5.64 -16.31 24.45
CA CYS A 438 -6.54 -15.85 23.40
C CYS A 438 -7.95 -16.40 23.61
N ARG A 439 -8.96 -15.63 23.17
CA ARG A 439 -10.33 -16.11 23.06
C ARG A 439 -10.37 -17.22 22.00
N LYS A 440 -11.23 -18.23 22.19
CA LYS A 440 -11.47 -19.35 21.25
C LYS A 440 -12.21 -18.90 19.97
N VAL A 441 -11.66 -17.90 19.30
CA VAL A 441 -12.19 -17.24 18.12
C VAL A 441 -11.12 -17.31 17.04
N ILE A 442 -11.47 -17.86 15.87
CA ILE A 442 -10.55 -18.01 14.74
C ILE A 442 -11.12 -17.31 13.52
N GLY A 443 -10.32 -16.44 12.90
CA GLY A 443 -10.62 -15.87 11.60
C GLY A 443 -10.14 -16.80 10.47
N LEU A 444 -10.97 -16.99 9.44
CA LEU A 444 -10.61 -17.76 8.25
C LEU A 444 -10.69 -16.92 6.98
N ASP A 445 -9.61 -16.97 6.21
CA ASP A 445 -9.53 -16.41 4.88
C ASP A 445 -8.99 -17.44 3.87
N GLY A 446 -9.82 -17.81 2.90
CA GLY A 446 -9.46 -18.62 1.73
C GLY A 446 -8.80 -19.99 1.96
N CYS A 447 -8.86 -20.60 3.15
CA CYS A 447 -8.12 -21.82 3.49
C CYS A 447 -8.99 -22.96 4.06
N PHE A 448 -8.55 -24.21 3.86
CA PHE A 448 -9.17 -25.42 4.43
C PHE A 448 -8.62 -25.72 5.84
N PHE A 449 -9.53 -26.00 6.77
CA PHE A 449 -9.32 -25.91 8.23
C PHE A 449 -8.63 -27.10 8.91
N LYS A 450 -8.38 -28.21 8.20
CA LYS A 450 -8.01 -29.50 8.82
C LYS A 450 -6.73 -29.48 9.67
N GLY A 451 -5.72 -28.67 9.32
CA GLY A 451 -4.48 -28.57 10.10
C GLY A 451 -4.65 -27.85 11.43
N ALA A 452 -5.43 -26.77 11.45
CA ALA A 452 -5.62 -25.93 12.63
C ALA A 452 -6.44 -26.60 13.74
N CYS A 453 -7.40 -27.47 13.40
CA CYS A 453 -8.17 -28.25 14.37
C CYS A 453 -7.29 -29.05 15.32
N ASN A 454 -6.28 -29.73 14.77
CA ASN A 454 -5.39 -30.60 15.52
C ASN A 454 -4.47 -29.78 16.43
N ASP A 455 -3.87 -28.70 15.91
CA ASP A 455 -2.89 -27.91 16.66
C ASP A 455 -3.49 -27.11 17.82
N LEU A 456 -4.75 -26.68 17.69
CA LEU A 456 -5.44 -25.90 18.71
C LEU A 456 -6.32 -26.76 19.63
N ASN A 457 -6.28 -28.09 19.49
CA ASN A 457 -7.13 -29.03 20.23
C ASN A 457 -8.61 -28.59 20.17
N ILE A 458 -9.08 -28.24 18.98
CA ILE A 458 -10.48 -27.86 18.78
C ILE A 458 -11.33 -29.09 19.06
N ASP A 459 -12.44 -28.88 19.78
CA ASP A 459 -13.41 -29.95 20.03
C ASP A 459 -13.81 -30.62 18.70
N PRO A 460 -13.91 -31.96 18.61
CA PRO A 460 -14.23 -32.66 17.36
C PRO A 460 -15.56 -32.24 16.73
N HIS A 461 -16.48 -31.66 17.52
CA HIS A 461 -17.73 -31.11 17.04
C HIS A 461 -17.73 -29.57 17.01
N GLY A 462 -16.66 -28.92 17.45
CA GLY A 462 -16.49 -27.46 17.48
C GLY A 462 -17.15 -26.76 18.67
N ALA A 463 -17.56 -27.50 19.70
CA ALA A 463 -18.25 -26.94 20.86
C ALA A 463 -17.39 -25.88 21.59
N GLY A 464 -17.98 -24.71 21.84
CA GLY A 464 -17.32 -23.59 22.55
C GLY A 464 -16.32 -22.78 21.72
N TRP A 465 -16.21 -23.05 20.42
CA TRP A 465 -15.38 -22.28 19.49
C TRP A 465 -16.22 -21.38 18.58
N VAL A 466 -15.61 -20.29 18.13
CA VAL A 466 -16.18 -19.36 17.15
C VAL A 466 -15.28 -19.30 15.93
N ILE A 467 -15.87 -19.43 14.75
CA ILE A 467 -15.17 -19.16 13.48
C ILE A 467 -15.80 -17.94 12.83
N ILE A 468 -14.97 -16.99 12.40
CA ILE A 468 -15.39 -15.86 11.57
C ILE A 468 -14.80 -16.06 10.18
N SER A 469 -15.62 -16.14 9.14
CA SER A 469 -15.14 -16.33 7.77
C SER A 469 -15.80 -15.44 6.75
N GLU A 470 -15.22 -15.36 5.56
CA GLU A 470 -15.89 -14.81 4.39
C GLU A 470 -17.03 -15.70 3.89
N GLN A 471 -17.95 -15.14 3.09
CA GLN A 471 -19.10 -15.84 2.50
C GLN A 471 -18.68 -16.68 1.28
N GLN A 472 -17.78 -17.63 1.47
CA GLN A 472 -17.42 -18.60 0.43
C GLN A 472 -18.29 -19.85 0.56
N LYS A 473 -19.07 -20.18 -0.48
CA LYS A 473 -20.05 -21.28 -0.47
C LYS A 473 -19.46 -22.63 -0.05
N GLY A 474 -18.22 -22.93 -0.44
CA GLY A 474 -17.55 -24.19 -0.07
C GLY A 474 -17.09 -24.26 1.40
N LEU A 475 -16.89 -23.12 2.06
CA LEU A 475 -16.40 -23.07 3.43
C LEU A 475 -17.53 -23.31 4.44
N VAL A 476 -18.74 -22.80 4.18
CA VAL A 476 -19.92 -23.01 5.03
C VAL A 476 -20.23 -24.51 5.17
N SER A 477 -20.36 -25.20 4.03
CA SER A 477 -20.66 -26.64 4.02
C SER A 477 -19.56 -27.47 4.67
N ALA A 478 -18.29 -27.11 4.47
CA ALA A 478 -17.18 -27.81 5.13
C ALA A 478 -17.20 -27.60 6.65
N VAL A 479 -17.50 -26.39 7.13
CA VAL A 479 -17.58 -26.13 8.58
C VAL A 479 -18.75 -26.88 9.21
N GLU A 480 -19.91 -26.93 8.56
CA GLU A 480 -21.06 -27.71 9.03
C GLU A 480 -20.79 -29.23 9.07
N GLU A 481 -20.06 -29.75 8.07
CA GLU A 481 -19.69 -31.16 7.99
C GLU A 481 -18.64 -31.55 9.05
N PHE A 482 -17.58 -30.75 9.20
CA PHE A 482 -16.46 -31.08 10.10
C PHE A 482 -16.67 -30.63 11.55
N LEU A 483 -17.44 -29.56 11.80
CA LEU A 483 -17.61 -28.93 13.12
C LEU A 483 -19.08 -28.50 13.35
N PRO A 484 -20.02 -29.44 13.45
CA PRO A 484 -21.47 -29.15 13.42
C PRO A 484 -21.97 -28.30 14.61
N GLN A 485 -21.26 -28.28 15.73
CA GLN A 485 -21.66 -27.51 16.93
C GLN A 485 -20.95 -26.15 17.03
N ILE A 486 -20.09 -25.78 16.08
CA ILE A 486 -19.34 -24.53 16.14
C ILE A 486 -20.24 -23.31 15.91
N GLU A 487 -19.88 -22.19 16.52
CA GLU A 487 -20.51 -20.91 16.16
C GLU A 487 -19.85 -20.35 14.89
N HIS A 488 -20.47 -20.59 13.74
CA HIS A 488 -19.99 -20.05 12.47
C HIS A 488 -20.60 -18.66 12.19
N ARG A 489 -19.71 -17.65 12.16
CA ARG A 489 -20.02 -16.25 11.86
C ARG A 489 -19.53 -15.88 10.46
N MET A 490 -20.40 -15.27 9.67
CA MET A 490 -20.08 -14.68 8.39
C MET A 490 -19.70 -13.21 8.57
N CYS A 491 -18.64 -12.78 7.89
CA CYS A 491 -18.19 -11.40 7.91
C CYS A 491 -19.26 -10.45 7.35
N THR A 492 -19.84 -9.62 8.22
CA THR A 492 -20.89 -8.64 7.87
C THR A 492 -20.46 -7.69 6.78
N ARG A 493 -19.18 -7.31 6.73
CA ARG A 493 -18.63 -6.46 5.65
C ARG A 493 -18.91 -7.07 4.28
N HIS A 494 -18.76 -8.39 4.13
CA HIS A 494 -19.02 -9.10 2.88
C HIS A 494 -20.52 -9.20 2.59
N ILE A 495 -21.36 -9.42 3.61
CA ILE A 495 -22.81 -9.40 3.48
C ILE A 495 -23.29 -8.03 3.01
N TYR A 496 -22.82 -6.96 3.64
CA TYR A 496 -23.12 -5.58 3.26
C TYR A 496 -22.67 -5.27 1.83
N ALA A 497 -21.43 -5.63 1.46
CA ALA A 497 -20.90 -5.40 0.12
C ALA A 497 -21.73 -6.10 -0.97
N ASN A 498 -22.29 -7.28 -0.67
CA ASN A 498 -23.21 -7.98 -1.57
C ASN A 498 -24.60 -7.33 -1.60
N TRP A 499 -25.14 -6.95 -0.44
CA TRP A 499 -26.44 -6.29 -0.30
C TRP A 499 -26.46 -4.91 -1.00
N ARG A 500 -25.41 -4.11 -0.83
CA ARG A 500 -25.27 -2.77 -1.42
C ARG A 500 -25.25 -2.77 -2.95
N LYS A 501 -24.86 -3.88 -3.59
CA LYS A 501 -24.94 -4.00 -5.07
C LYS A 501 -26.36 -3.80 -5.59
N LYS A 502 -27.36 -4.25 -4.82
CA LYS A 502 -28.80 -4.05 -5.10
C LYS A 502 -29.32 -2.74 -4.53
N TYR A 503 -28.89 -2.37 -3.32
CA TYR A 503 -29.37 -1.19 -2.59
C TYR A 503 -28.22 -0.17 -2.44
N ARG A 504 -28.08 0.70 -3.44
CA ARG A 504 -26.88 1.55 -3.59
C ARG A 504 -26.90 2.86 -2.79
N ASP A 505 -28.06 3.24 -2.26
CA ASP A 505 -28.20 4.47 -1.50
C ASP A 505 -27.33 4.44 -0.22
N GLN A 506 -26.57 5.50 -0.06
CA GLN A 506 -25.69 5.76 1.08
C GLN A 506 -26.45 5.79 2.41
N ALA A 507 -27.66 6.35 2.41
CA ALA A 507 -28.48 6.53 3.59
C ALA A 507 -28.79 5.19 4.27
N PHE A 508 -28.71 4.08 3.54
CA PHE A 508 -28.95 2.73 4.07
C PHE A 508 -27.77 2.16 4.86
N GLN A 509 -26.57 2.70 4.70
CA GLN A 509 -25.36 2.17 5.34
C GLN A 509 -25.46 2.20 6.87
N LYS A 510 -25.68 3.38 7.48
CA LYS A 510 -25.74 3.50 8.94
C LYS A 510 -26.85 2.63 9.54
N PRO A 511 -28.10 2.62 9.02
CA PRO A 511 -29.16 1.73 9.50
C PRO A 511 -28.83 0.24 9.34
N PHE A 512 -28.21 -0.18 8.23
CA PHE A 512 -27.76 -1.57 8.05
C PHE A 512 -26.77 -1.99 9.16
N TRP A 513 -25.75 -1.16 9.43
CA TRP A 513 -24.78 -1.44 10.48
C TRP A 513 -25.39 -1.42 11.87
N LYS A 514 -26.41 -0.57 12.13
CA LYS A 514 -27.20 -0.63 13.37
C LYS A 514 -27.91 -1.98 13.53
N CYS A 515 -28.43 -2.56 12.45
CA CYS A 515 -28.98 -3.93 12.48
C CYS A 515 -27.87 -4.96 12.78
N ALA A 516 -26.76 -4.94 12.04
CA ALA A 516 -25.67 -5.90 12.25
C ALA A 516 -25.11 -5.86 13.68
N LYS A 517 -24.92 -4.66 14.21
CA LYS A 517 -24.33 -4.41 15.54
C LYS A 517 -25.35 -4.52 16.68
N ALA A 518 -26.63 -4.73 16.41
CA ALA A 518 -27.65 -4.89 17.45
C ALA A 518 -27.36 -6.11 18.33
N SER A 519 -27.30 -5.92 19.64
CA SER A 519 -26.91 -6.96 20.61
C SER A 519 -28.02 -7.96 20.96
N CYS A 520 -29.28 -7.61 20.72
CA CYS A 520 -30.44 -8.46 20.99
C CYS A 520 -31.51 -8.38 19.88
N ARG A 521 -32.36 -9.41 19.78
CA ARG A 521 -33.40 -9.52 18.73
C ARG A 521 -34.41 -8.35 18.75
N PRO A 522 -34.91 -7.87 19.89
CA PRO A 522 -35.81 -6.70 19.90
C PRO A 522 -35.14 -5.45 19.31
N PHE A 523 -33.88 -5.19 19.67
CA PHE A 523 -33.15 -4.05 19.15
C PHE A 523 -32.82 -4.19 17.66
N PHE A 524 -32.51 -5.41 17.19
CA PHE A 524 -32.39 -5.70 15.77
C PHE A 524 -33.67 -5.37 15.01
N ASN A 525 -34.82 -5.87 15.49
CA ASN A 525 -36.12 -5.65 14.86
C ASN A 525 -36.47 -4.15 14.81
N PHE A 526 -36.15 -3.41 15.86
CA PHE A 526 -36.29 -1.95 15.89
C PHE A 526 -35.41 -1.27 14.84
N CYS A 527 -34.12 -1.62 14.75
CA CYS A 527 -33.21 -1.06 13.74
C CYS A 527 -33.66 -1.43 12.32
N ARG A 528 -34.14 -2.66 12.12
CA ARG A 528 -34.69 -3.13 10.85
C ARG A 528 -35.96 -2.38 10.47
N ALA A 529 -36.83 -2.06 11.42
CA ALA A 529 -38.02 -1.25 11.16
C ALA A 529 -37.62 0.16 10.69
N LYS A 530 -36.58 0.77 11.29
CA LYS A 530 -36.00 2.04 10.80
C LYS A 530 -35.40 1.90 9.40
N LEU A 531 -34.67 0.83 9.11
CA LEU A 531 -34.17 0.56 7.76
C LEU A 531 -35.32 0.36 6.76
N ALA A 532 -36.42 -0.29 7.18
CA ALA A 532 -37.59 -0.52 6.33
C ALA A 532 -38.34 0.77 6.00
N GLN A 533 -38.24 1.82 6.82
CA GLN A 533 -38.78 3.14 6.50
C GLN A 533 -38.04 3.79 5.32
N LEU A 534 -36.75 3.47 5.13
CA LEU A 534 -35.93 3.97 4.01
C LEU A 534 -35.98 3.02 2.81
N THR A 535 -35.94 1.71 3.06
CA THR A 535 -35.95 0.67 2.04
C THR A 535 -36.68 -0.59 2.51
N PRO A 536 -38.00 -0.68 2.29
CA PRO A 536 -38.79 -1.87 2.66
C PRO A 536 -38.26 -3.14 1.97
N ALA A 537 -37.93 -3.02 0.68
CA ALA A 537 -37.38 -4.13 -0.10
C ALA A 537 -36.00 -4.57 0.44
N GLY A 538 -35.14 -3.61 0.79
CA GLY A 538 -33.81 -3.89 1.35
C GLY A 538 -33.87 -4.54 2.73
N ALA A 539 -34.76 -4.08 3.59
CA ALA A 539 -35.00 -4.69 4.90
C ALA A 539 -35.55 -6.13 4.78
N LYS A 540 -36.35 -6.42 3.75
CA LYS A 540 -36.83 -7.78 3.45
C LYS A 540 -35.70 -8.68 2.90
N ASP A 541 -34.94 -8.19 1.91
CA ASP A 541 -33.80 -8.94 1.33
C ASP A 541 -32.73 -9.25 2.37
N MET A 542 -32.49 -8.34 3.33
CA MET A 542 -31.57 -8.55 4.45
C MET A 542 -31.92 -9.81 5.26
N MET A 543 -33.21 -10.14 5.43
CA MET A 543 -33.61 -11.36 6.16
C MET A 543 -33.31 -12.64 5.38
N SER A 544 -33.24 -12.57 4.05
CA SER A 544 -32.87 -13.73 3.21
C SER A 544 -31.38 -14.08 3.29
N THR A 545 -30.56 -13.22 3.90
CA THR A 545 -29.13 -13.45 4.11
C THR A 545 -28.81 -14.15 5.44
N GLU A 546 -29.83 -14.72 6.10
CA GLU A 546 -29.70 -15.45 7.37
C GLU A 546 -28.95 -14.67 8.46
N PRO A 547 -29.57 -13.63 9.06
CA PRO A 547 -28.95 -12.77 10.08
C PRO A 547 -28.34 -13.49 11.28
N MET A 548 -28.72 -14.75 11.51
CA MET A 548 -28.16 -15.61 12.54
C MET A 548 -26.62 -15.72 12.44
N HIS A 549 -26.08 -15.66 11.22
CA HIS A 549 -24.65 -15.83 10.98
C HIS A 549 -23.85 -14.53 11.01
N TRP A 550 -24.45 -13.35 10.92
CA TRP A 550 -23.67 -12.10 10.80
C TRP A 550 -24.11 -10.97 11.76
N SER A 551 -25.28 -11.07 12.39
CA SER A 551 -25.73 -10.08 13.37
C SER A 551 -25.47 -10.55 14.80
N ARG A 552 -24.96 -9.63 15.66
CA ARG A 552 -24.69 -9.93 17.08
C ARG A 552 -25.92 -10.39 17.85
N ALA A 553 -27.12 -10.03 17.39
CA ALA A 553 -28.38 -10.36 18.03
C ALA A 553 -28.62 -11.88 18.13
N TRP A 554 -27.90 -12.69 17.37
CA TRP A 554 -27.96 -14.16 17.39
C TRP A 554 -26.67 -14.85 17.83
N PHE A 555 -25.53 -14.16 17.90
CA PHE A 555 -24.25 -14.74 18.33
C PHE A 555 -24.35 -15.38 19.71
N ARG A 556 -23.68 -16.50 19.95
CA ARG A 556 -23.75 -17.19 21.26
C ARG A 556 -22.99 -16.39 22.32
N ILE A 557 -23.46 -16.50 23.56
CA ILE A 557 -22.83 -15.89 24.73
C ILE A 557 -21.67 -16.79 25.18
N GLY A 558 -20.60 -16.19 25.72
CA GLY A 558 -19.47 -16.91 26.34
C GLY A 558 -18.13 -16.77 25.62
N SER A 559 -18.12 -16.33 24.35
CA SER A 559 -16.87 -16.07 23.61
C SER A 559 -16.22 -14.72 23.93
N ASN A 560 -16.92 -13.83 24.63
CA ASN A 560 -16.49 -12.45 24.91
C ASN A 560 -15.99 -11.74 23.65
N CYS A 561 -16.67 -11.92 22.52
CA CYS A 561 -16.30 -11.40 21.21
C CYS A 561 -17.53 -10.79 20.51
N ASP A 562 -17.56 -9.46 20.41
CA ASP A 562 -18.63 -8.68 19.76
C ASP A 562 -18.37 -8.37 18.28
N SER A 563 -17.23 -8.84 17.74
CA SER A 563 -16.85 -8.66 16.33
C SER A 563 -17.84 -9.34 15.38
N VAL A 564 -18.27 -8.58 14.37
CA VAL A 564 -19.17 -9.02 13.28
C VAL A 564 -18.47 -9.07 11.92
N ASP A 565 -17.20 -8.67 11.87
CA ASP A 565 -16.36 -8.62 10.70
C ASP A 565 -15.10 -9.47 10.90
N ASN A 566 -14.41 -9.74 9.80
CA ASN A 566 -13.17 -10.51 9.78
C ASN A 566 -11.94 -9.59 9.79
N ASN A 567 -11.98 -8.50 10.58
CA ASN A 567 -10.91 -7.50 10.59
C ASN A 567 -9.55 -8.13 10.91
N MET A 568 -9.51 -9.14 11.80
CA MET A 568 -8.27 -9.83 12.15
C MET A 568 -7.55 -10.48 10.95
N CYS A 569 -8.29 -11.07 10.00
CA CYS A 569 -7.67 -11.63 8.79
C CYS A 569 -7.27 -10.52 7.81
N GLU A 570 -8.09 -9.46 7.69
CA GLU A 570 -7.80 -8.33 6.82
C GLU A 570 -6.53 -7.59 7.27
N SER A 571 -6.40 -7.30 8.58
CA SER A 571 -5.19 -6.71 9.18
C SER A 571 -3.96 -7.60 8.97
N PHE A 572 -4.07 -8.91 9.20
CA PHE A 572 -2.95 -9.84 8.97
C PHE A 572 -2.52 -9.88 7.50
N ASN A 573 -3.48 -9.95 6.57
CA ASN A 573 -3.20 -9.97 5.13
C ASN A 573 -2.53 -8.68 4.65
N ASN A 574 -2.97 -7.53 5.16
CA ASN A 574 -2.34 -6.24 4.87
C ASN A 574 -0.91 -6.19 5.44
N TRP A 575 -0.70 -6.72 6.65
CA TRP A 575 0.60 -6.74 7.31
C TRP A 575 1.66 -7.57 6.56
N ILE A 576 1.25 -8.56 5.76
CA ILE A 576 2.17 -9.43 4.98
C ILE A 576 2.14 -9.16 3.46
N ILE A 577 1.47 -8.10 3.00
CA ILE A 577 1.20 -7.89 1.57
C ILE A 577 2.48 -7.78 0.72
N ASP A 578 3.50 -7.13 1.27
CA ASP A 578 4.85 -6.98 0.73
C ASP A 578 5.57 -8.32 0.63
N ILE A 579 5.43 -9.16 1.66
CA ILE A 579 6.15 -10.43 1.76
C ILE A 579 5.52 -11.52 0.88
N ARG A 580 4.21 -11.47 0.65
CA ARG A 580 3.49 -12.42 -0.21
C ARG A 580 3.97 -12.45 -1.67
N ALA A 581 4.71 -11.43 -2.08
CA ALA A 581 5.36 -11.36 -3.39
C ALA A 581 6.61 -12.24 -3.49
N HIS A 582 7.18 -12.66 -2.37
CA HIS A 582 8.42 -13.41 -2.33
C HIS A 582 8.23 -14.88 -2.72
N PRO A 583 9.34 -15.53 -3.13
CA PRO A 583 9.38 -16.98 -3.33
C PRO A 583 9.03 -17.76 -2.05
N ILE A 584 8.68 -19.04 -2.15
CA ILE A 584 8.03 -19.80 -1.06
C ILE A 584 8.80 -19.75 0.27
N ILE A 585 10.11 -20.02 0.27
CA ILE A 585 10.92 -20.03 1.49
C ILE A 585 11.14 -18.60 1.98
N SER A 586 11.51 -17.70 1.06
CA SER A 586 11.68 -16.27 1.38
C SER A 586 10.41 -15.64 1.97
N MET A 587 9.23 -16.02 1.49
CA MET A 587 7.93 -15.59 1.99
C MET A 587 7.69 -16.11 3.41
N PHE A 588 7.91 -17.40 3.66
CA PHE A 588 7.76 -17.97 5.00
C PHE A 588 8.77 -17.39 6.00
N GLU A 589 10.01 -17.16 5.59
CA GLU A 589 11.04 -16.50 6.40
C GLU A 589 10.68 -15.05 6.74
N GLY A 590 10.14 -14.30 5.76
CA GLY A 590 9.64 -12.96 5.99
C GLY A 590 8.48 -12.93 7.00
N ILE A 591 7.49 -13.82 6.83
CA ILE A 591 6.36 -13.94 7.76
C ILE A 591 6.87 -14.34 9.15
N ARG A 592 7.74 -15.34 9.24
CA ARG A 592 8.34 -15.82 10.49
C ARG A 592 9.04 -14.68 11.23
N THR A 593 9.89 -13.93 10.54
CA THR A 593 10.65 -12.82 11.14
C THR A 593 9.73 -11.70 11.63
N LYS A 594 8.70 -11.36 10.85
CA LYS A 594 7.66 -10.40 11.28
C LYS A 594 6.95 -10.88 12.56
N VAL A 595 6.57 -12.16 12.65
CA VAL A 595 5.92 -12.72 13.85
C VAL A 595 6.88 -12.74 15.04
N TYR A 596 8.14 -13.14 14.83
CA TYR A 596 9.20 -13.16 15.84
C TYR A 596 9.37 -11.79 16.50
N VAL A 597 9.50 -10.73 15.70
CA VAL A 597 9.62 -9.34 16.17
C VAL A 597 8.35 -8.89 16.87
N ARG A 598 7.16 -9.21 16.32
CA ARG A 598 5.88 -8.81 16.90
C ARG A 598 5.66 -9.36 18.30
N ILE A 599 6.03 -10.62 18.55
CA ILE A 599 5.94 -11.24 19.88
C ILE A 599 6.82 -10.48 20.88
N GLN A 600 8.08 -10.19 20.51
CA GLN A 600 9.00 -9.45 21.36
C GLN A 600 8.53 -8.01 21.65
N GLN A 601 8.03 -7.30 20.63
CA GLN A 601 7.50 -5.95 20.78
C GLN A 601 6.28 -5.92 21.71
N ASN A 602 5.32 -6.83 21.52
CA ASN A 602 4.12 -6.89 22.35
C ASN A 602 4.44 -7.23 23.81
N LYS A 603 5.38 -8.16 24.04
CA LYS A 603 5.89 -8.46 25.38
C LYS A 603 6.54 -7.23 26.05
N SER A 604 7.27 -6.43 25.27
CA SER A 604 7.92 -5.21 25.78
C SER A 604 6.90 -4.09 26.05
N LYS A 605 5.91 -3.90 25.16
CA LYS A 605 4.83 -2.92 25.31
C LYS A 605 4.03 -3.15 26.60
N ALA A 606 3.75 -4.41 26.95
CA ALA A 606 2.99 -4.73 28.16
C ALA A 606 3.70 -4.39 29.48
N LYS A 607 5.03 -4.27 29.49
CA LYS A 607 5.80 -3.92 30.72
C LYS A 607 5.52 -2.50 31.21
N GLY A 608 5.13 -1.60 30.32
CA GLY A 608 4.83 -0.20 30.66
C GLY A 608 3.40 0.03 31.16
N TRP A 609 2.57 -1.01 31.25
CA TRP A 609 1.17 -0.86 31.65
C TRP A 609 1.01 -0.92 33.17
N LEU A 610 0.50 0.16 33.76
CA LEU A 610 0.35 0.33 35.22
C LEU A 610 -0.98 -0.23 35.79
N GLY A 611 -1.90 -0.69 34.93
CA GLY A 611 -3.25 -1.13 35.32
C GLY A 611 -3.52 -2.64 35.14
N ARG A 612 -4.61 -3.14 35.74
CA ARG A 612 -5.04 -4.56 35.62
C ARG A 612 -5.59 -4.88 34.23
N ILE A 613 -6.22 -3.92 33.57
CA ILE A 613 -6.91 -4.07 32.30
C ILE A 613 -6.09 -3.45 31.16
N CYS A 614 -6.08 -4.09 29.99
CA CYS A 614 -5.38 -3.60 28.82
C CYS A 614 -5.86 -2.18 28.42
N PRO A 615 -4.95 -1.23 28.08
CA PRO A 615 -5.30 0.17 27.82
C PRO A 615 -6.39 0.40 26.77
N ASN A 616 -6.38 -0.38 25.67
CA ASN A 616 -7.40 -0.26 24.61
C ASN A 616 -8.82 -0.61 25.10
N ILE A 617 -8.92 -1.53 26.07
CA ILE A 617 -10.19 -1.92 26.66
C ILE A 617 -10.67 -0.87 27.66
N LEU A 618 -9.75 -0.26 28.41
CA LEU A 618 -10.07 0.90 29.25
C LEU A 618 -10.58 2.08 28.41
N LYS A 619 -9.95 2.37 27.25
CA LYS A 619 -10.44 3.39 26.31
C LYS A 619 -11.87 3.09 25.85
N LYS A 620 -12.20 1.82 25.60
CA LYS A 620 -13.56 1.38 25.24
C LYS A 620 -14.54 1.48 26.42
N LEU A 621 -14.10 1.16 27.64
CA LEU A 621 -14.91 1.29 28.85
C LEU A 621 -15.27 2.76 29.12
N ASN A 622 -14.31 3.68 29.01
CA ASN A 622 -14.53 5.10 29.23
C ASN A 622 -15.62 5.66 28.31
N LYS A 623 -15.65 5.26 27.03
CA LYS A 623 -16.76 5.61 26.12
C LYS A 623 -18.12 5.14 26.63
N TYR A 624 -18.20 3.98 27.29
CA TYR A 624 -19.46 3.51 27.91
C TYR A 624 -19.78 4.21 29.22
N ILE A 625 -18.77 4.68 29.96
CA ILE A 625 -18.94 5.54 31.13
C ILE A 625 -19.58 6.86 30.70
N ASP A 626 -19.09 7.49 29.65
CA ASP A 626 -19.68 8.74 29.13
C ASP A 626 -21.14 8.53 28.72
N LEU A 627 -21.43 7.43 28.01
CA LEU A 627 -22.79 7.08 27.60
C LEU A 627 -23.72 6.76 28.79
N SER A 628 -23.17 6.29 29.91
CA SER A 628 -23.93 5.97 31.12
C SER A 628 -24.56 7.21 31.77
N GLY A 629 -24.04 8.41 31.48
CA GLY A 629 -24.62 9.68 31.93
C GLY A 629 -26.01 9.98 31.36
N ASN A 630 -26.41 9.29 30.28
CA ASN A 630 -27.75 9.41 29.68
C ASN A 630 -28.76 8.41 30.26
N CYS A 631 -28.37 7.64 31.28
CA CYS A 631 -29.16 6.55 31.82
C CYS A 631 -29.57 6.83 33.26
N GLU A 632 -30.81 6.46 33.62
CA GLU A 632 -31.36 6.59 34.97
C GLU A 632 -31.63 5.20 35.55
N ALA A 633 -31.17 4.93 36.77
CA ALA A 633 -31.30 3.62 37.40
C ALA A 633 -32.22 3.65 38.63
N ILE A 634 -33.08 2.64 38.74
CA ILE A 634 -33.88 2.33 39.91
C ILE A 634 -33.40 0.99 40.47
N TRP A 635 -33.11 0.94 41.76
CA TRP A 635 -32.54 -0.22 42.43
C TRP A 635 -33.58 -0.99 43.22
N ASN A 636 -33.57 -2.32 43.14
CA ASN A 636 -34.47 -3.19 43.91
C ASN A 636 -34.00 -3.47 45.34
N GLY A 637 -32.88 -2.88 45.78
CA GLY A 637 -32.29 -3.10 47.11
C GLY A 637 -31.38 -4.33 47.23
N LYS A 638 -31.16 -5.09 46.15
CA LYS A 638 -30.22 -6.22 46.10
C LYS A 638 -29.30 -6.15 44.87
N ASP A 639 -29.39 -7.10 43.93
CA ASP A 639 -28.52 -7.15 42.74
C ASP A 639 -29.24 -6.70 41.45
N GLY A 640 -30.53 -6.37 41.55
CA GLY A 640 -31.39 -6.08 40.39
C GLY A 640 -31.64 -4.59 40.19
N PHE A 641 -31.51 -4.13 38.94
CA PHE A 641 -31.72 -2.74 38.56
C PHE A 641 -32.63 -2.64 37.34
N GLU A 642 -33.50 -1.63 37.34
CA GLU A 642 -34.19 -1.15 36.15
C GLU A 642 -33.49 0.13 35.69
N VAL A 643 -32.92 0.10 34.49
CA VAL A 643 -32.24 1.27 33.90
C VAL A 643 -33.01 1.76 32.70
N THR A 644 -33.34 3.05 32.71
CA THR A 644 -33.98 3.75 31.61
C THR A 644 -32.91 4.49 30.80
N ASP A 645 -32.89 4.25 29.50
CA ASP A 645 -32.05 4.95 28.51
C ASP A 645 -32.98 5.46 27.42
N LYS A 646 -33.23 6.78 27.46
CA LYS A 646 -34.27 7.45 26.67
C LYS A 646 -35.63 6.80 26.95
N ASP A 647 -36.32 6.31 25.91
CA ASP A 647 -37.65 5.70 26.03
C ASP A 647 -37.60 4.17 26.29
N LYS A 648 -36.42 3.61 26.57
CA LYS A 648 -36.22 2.16 26.68
C LYS A 648 -35.77 1.76 28.08
N ARG A 649 -36.31 0.65 28.56
CA ARG A 649 -35.99 0.08 29.87
C ARG A 649 -35.22 -1.22 29.73
N TYR A 650 -34.21 -1.36 30.57
CA TYR A 650 -33.35 -2.52 30.64
C TYR A 650 -33.29 -3.05 32.06
N THR A 651 -33.22 -4.38 32.19
CA THR A 651 -33.03 -5.04 33.48
C THR A 651 -31.60 -5.50 33.59
N ILE A 652 -30.98 -5.24 34.75
CA ILE A 652 -29.60 -5.59 35.04
C ILE A 652 -29.57 -6.42 36.31
N ASP A 653 -28.74 -7.46 36.29
CA ASP A 653 -28.42 -8.30 37.44
C ASP A 653 -26.90 -8.29 37.60
N LEU A 654 -26.41 -7.62 38.65
CA LEU A 654 -24.98 -7.44 38.90
C LEU A 654 -24.30 -8.72 39.39
N GLU A 655 -25.02 -9.58 40.11
CA GLU A 655 -24.51 -10.87 40.60
C GLU A 655 -24.24 -11.81 39.41
N LYS A 656 -25.19 -11.90 38.47
CA LYS A 656 -25.06 -12.72 37.26
C LYS A 656 -24.26 -12.04 36.15
N ARG A 657 -23.89 -10.76 36.33
CA ARG A 657 -23.24 -9.92 35.30
C ARG A 657 -24.03 -9.87 33.98
N THR A 658 -25.35 -9.69 34.09
CA THR A 658 -26.24 -9.68 32.92
C THR A 658 -26.97 -8.36 32.76
N CYS A 659 -27.17 -7.96 31.50
CA CYS A 659 -28.06 -6.88 31.12
C CYS A 659 -29.02 -7.38 30.05
N SER A 660 -30.29 -6.96 30.07
CA SER A 660 -31.27 -7.32 29.04
C SER A 660 -30.91 -6.78 27.65
N CYS A 661 -30.04 -5.77 27.56
CA CYS A 661 -29.47 -5.33 26.29
C CYS A 661 -28.52 -6.37 25.67
N ARG A 662 -28.07 -7.38 26.44
CA ARG A 662 -27.23 -8.52 26.03
C ARG A 662 -25.77 -8.18 25.65
N TYR A 663 -25.42 -6.89 25.56
CA TYR A 663 -24.08 -6.50 25.12
C TYR A 663 -22.99 -6.94 26.11
N TRP A 664 -23.24 -6.79 27.41
CA TRP A 664 -22.27 -7.15 28.45
C TRP A 664 -21.88 -8.64 28.35
N GLN A 665 -22.87 -9.51 28.18
CA GLN A 665 -22.66 -10.96 28.06
C GLN A 665 -21.95 -11.36 26.75
N LEU A 666 -22.10 -10.58 25.68
CA LEU A 666 -21.46 -10.85 24.39
C LEU A 666 -20.02 -10.37 24.35
N ALA A 667 -19.76 -9.16 24.84
CA ALA A 667 -18.45 -8.51 24.76
C ALA A 667 -17.55 -8.85 25.95
N GLY A 668 -18.12 -9.20 27.11
CA GLY A 668 -17.40 -9.30 28.37
C GLY A 668 -17.01 -7.94 28.97
N ILE A 669 -17.64 -6.86 28.51
CA ILE A 669 -17.39 -5.48 28.94
C ILE A 669 -18.73 -4.87 29.39
N PRO A 670 -18.84 -4.27 30.58
CA PRO A 670 -20.07 -3.62 31.03
C PRO A 670 -20.59 -2.61 29.99
N CYS A 671 -21.87 -2.71 29.64
CA CYS A 671 -22.53 -1.70 28.80
C CYS A 671 -22.87 -0.45 29.61
N ALA A 672 -23.21 0.65 28.95
CA ALA A 672 -23.64 1.89 29.62
C ALA A 672 -24.69 1.63 30.72
N HIS A 673 -25.71 0.79 30.44
CA HIS A 673 -26.73 0.43 31.43
C HIS A 673 -26.18 -0.31 32.66
N ALA A 674 -25.23 -1.22 32.45
CA ALA A 674 -24.60 -1.95 33.55
C ALA A 674 -23.70 -1.02 34.37
N ILE A 675 -23.01 -0.10 33.71
CA ILE A 675 -22.18 0.91 34.36
C ILE A 675 -23.02 1.83 35.25
N THR A 676 -24.19 2.29 34.79
CA THR A 676 -25.12 3.08 35.61
C THR A 676 -25.52 2.32 36.88
N ALA A 677 -25.86 1.03 36.76
CA ALA A 677 -26.19 0.18 37.92
C ALA A 677 -25.00 -0.01 38.87
N LEU A 678 -23.78 -0.13 38.33
CA LEU A 678 -22.55 -0.24 39.11
C LEU A 678 -22.26 1.04 39.90
N PHE A 679 -22.41 2.21 39.28
CA PHE A 679 -22.23 3.50 39.95
C PHE A 679 -23.24 3.73 41.07
N VAL A 680 -24.52 3.41 40.86
CA VAL A 680 -25.53 3.46 41.94
C VAL A 680 -25.17 2.52 43.10
N SER A 681 -24.51 1.40 42.80
CA SER A 681 -24.02 0.44 43.80
C SER A 681 -22.65 0.79 44.39
N SER A 682 -22.05 1.93 44.03
CA SER A 682 -20.67 2.30 44.40
C SER A 682 -19.62 1.22 44.06
N LYS A 683 -19.81 0.51 42.95
CA LYS A 683 -18.91 -0.53 42.44
C LYS A 683 -18.10 -0.01 41.26
N GLN A 684 -16.84 -0.42 41.17
CA GLN A 684 -15.96 -0.01 40.08
C GLN A 684 -16.25 -0.82 38.80
N PRO A 685 -16.49 -0.17 37.64
CA PRO A 685 -16.78 -0.90 36.39
C PRO A 685 -15.66 -1.83 35.91
N GLU A 686 -14.41 -1.49 36.21
CA GLU A 686 -13.22 -2.26 35.79
C GLU A 686 -13.21 -3.69 36.36
N ASP A 687 -13.74 -3.89 37.57
CA ASP A 687 -13.81 -5.20 38.24
C ASP A 687 -14.80 -6.18 37.58
N TYR A 688 -15.65 -5.65 36.71
CA TYR A 688 -16.74 -6.37 36.04
C TYR A 688 -16.43 -6.68 34.56
N ILE A 689 -15.20 -6.38 34.13
CA ILE A 689 -14.65 -6.77 32.82
C ILE A 689 -14.22 -8.25 32.86
N ALA A 690 -14.41 -8.96 31.75
CA ALA A 690 -13.95 -10.35 31.61
C ALA A 690 -12.42 -10.46 31.65
N ASP A 691 -11.91 -11.50 32.32
CA ASP A 691 -10.48 -11.66 32.58
C ASP A 691 -9.61 -11.80 31.32
N CYS A 692 -10.21 -12.16 30.17
CA CYS A 692 -9.51 -12.22 28.88
C CYS A 692 -8.99 -10.86 28.39
N TYR A 693 -9.39 -9.75 29.02
CA TYR A 693 -8.90 -8.39 28.76
C TYR A 693 -7.87 -7.90 29.77
N SER A 694 -7.46 -8.75 30.72
CA SER A 694 -6.46 -8.39 31.72
C SER A 694 -5.05 -8.35 31.12
N VAL A 695 -4.20 -7.51 31.70
CA VAL A 695 -2.77 -7.44 31.38
C VAL A 695 -2.08 -8.77 31.72
N GLU A 696 -2.52 -9.46 32.76
CA GLU A 696 -2.02 -10.79 33.12
C GLU A 696 -2.24 -11.81 31.98
N VAL A 697 -3.47 -11.88 31.46
CA VAL A 697 -3.77 -12.78 30.33
C VAL A 697 -3.03 -12.35 29.06
N TYR A 698 -2.92 -11.04 28.79
CA TYR A 698 -2.13 -10.53 27.69
C TYR A 698 -0.66 -10.98 27.77
N ASN A 699 -0.05 -10.89 28.95
CA ASN A 699 1.32 -11.34 29.18
C ASN A 699 1.48 -12.85 28.92
N LYS A 700 0.50 -13.67 29.34
CA LYS A 700 0.50 -15.12 29.04
C LYS A 700 0.47 -15.42 27.55
N ILE A 701 -0.23 -14.62 26.74
CA ILE A 701 -0.29 -14.80 25.27
C ILE A 701 1.11 -14.67 24.64
N TYR A 702 1.91 -13.69 25.09
CA TYR A 702 3.23 -13.39 24.52
C TYR A 702 4.40 -13.94 25.35
N ASP A 703 4.12 -14.76 26.37
CA ASP A 703 5.19 -15.28 27.22
C ASP A 703 6.07 -16.28 26.48
N HIS A 704 5.46 -17.08 25.59
CA HIS A 704 6.15 -18.05 24.74
C HIS A 704 6.81 -17.36 23.54
N CYS A 705 8.13 -17.38 23.49
CA CYS A 705 8.91 -16.79 22.40
C CYS A 705 9.24 -17.83 21.33
N MET A 706 9.30 -17.37 20.08
CA MET A 706 9.88 -18.16 18.99
C MET A 706 11.40 -18.21 19.15
N MET A 707 12.01 -19.33 18.79
CA MET A 707 13.46 -19.50 18.82
C MET A 707 14.09 -19.05 17.50
N PRO A 708 15.29 -18.46 17.53
CA PRO A 708 16.02 -18.10 16.32
C PRO A 708 16.34 -19.32 15.47
N MET A 709 16.45 -19.11 14.17
CA MET A 709 16.74 -20.14 13.17
C MET A 709 18.05 -19.83 12.48
N GLU A 710 18.75 -20.89 12.06
CA GLU A 710 19.98 -20.76 11.30
C GLU A 710 19.71 -20.34 9.85
N GLY A 711 20.73 -19.79 9.19
CA GLY A 711 20.68 -19.48 7.77
C GLY A 711 20.66 -20.73 6.89
N MET A 712 20.20 -20.58 5.64
CA MET A 712 20.03 -21.68 4.67
C MET A 712 21.27 -22.57 4.47
N MET A 713 22.47 -22.04 4.67
CA MET A 713 23.72 -22.81 4.55
C MET A 713 23.89 -23.87 5.64
N GLN A 714 23.24 -23.69 6.79
CA GLN A 714 23.38 -24.53 7.98
C GLN A 714 22.14 -25.41 8.22
N TRP A 715 21.16 -25.41 7.32
CA TRP A 715 19.96 -26.21 7.49
C TRP A 715 20.25 -27.71 7.44
N PRO A 716 19.54 -28.53 8.21
CA PRO A 716 19.69 -29.97 8.16
C PRO A 716 19.40 -30.52 6.77
N ILE A 717 20.31 -31.36 6.26
CA ILE A 717 20.10 -32.07 5.01
C ILE A 717 19.05 -33.16 5.25
N THR A 718 18.07 -33.24 4.35
CA THR A 718 17.01 -34.24 4.44
C THR A 718 17.12 -35.27 3.32
N SER A 719 16.71 -36.50 3.60
CA SER A 719 16.59 -37.58 2.60
C SER A 719 15.30 -37.50 1.78
N HIS A 720 14.48 -36.47 2.00
CA HIS A 720 13.22 -36.28 1.29
C HIS A 720 13.44 -35.96 -0.19
N PRO A 721 12.49 -36.31 -1.07
CA PRO A 721 12.55 -35.93 -2.46
C PRO A 721 12.58 -34.41 -2.59
N LYS A 722 13.41 -33.89 -3.49
CA LYS A 722 13.53 -32.45 -3.75
C LYS A 722 12.41 -32.01 -4.70
N PRO A 723 11.36 -31.32 -4.21
CA PRO A 723 10.23 -31.04 -5.05
C PRO A 723 10.51 -29.89 -6.02
N GLY A 724 9.95 -30.02 -7.22
CA GLY A 724 9.92 -28.97 -8.23
C GLY A 724 8.83 -27.92 -7.94
N PRO A 725 8.90 -26.77 -8.62
CA PRO A 725 7.84 -25.76 -8.55
C PRO A 725 6.51 -26.33 -9.10
N PRO A 726 5.35 -25.89 -8.58
CA PRO A 726 4.07 -26.21 -9.18
C PRO A 726 3.99 -25.72 -10.63
N GLY A 727 3.30 -26.48 -11.48
CA GLY A 727 3.03 -26.08 -12.85
C GLY A 727 2.32 -24.71 -12.90
N TYR A 728 2.58 -23.90 -13.94
CA TYR A 728 1.90 -22.62 -14.12
C TYR A 728 0.40 -22.85 -14.42
N VAL A 729 -0.44 -22.78 -13.38
CA VAL A 729 -1.90 -22.83 -13.55
C VAL A 729 -2.39 -21.44 -13.98
N LYS A 730 -2.86 -21.33 -15.24
CA LYS A 730 -3.67 -20.17 -15.65
C LYS A 730 -5.01 -20.24 -14.93
N MET A 731 -5.16 -19.50 -13.84
CA MET A 731 -6.49 -19.32 -13.25
C MET A 731 -7.43 -18.65 -14.27
N PRO A 732 -8.68 -19.13 -14.43
CA PRO A 732 -9.69 -18.43 -15.22
C PRO A 732 -9.93 -17.03 -14.66
N GLY A 733 -9.75 -16.01 -15.50
CA GLY A 733 -9.89 -14.61 -15.10
C GLY A 733 -8.61 -13.98 -14.55
N ARG A 734 -8.54 -12.65 -14.65
CA ARG A 734 -7.39 -11.86 -14.19
C ARG A 734 -7.17 -12.08 -12.68
N PRO A 735 -5.97 -12.52 -12.23
CA PRO A 735 -5.63 -12.53 -10.82
C PRO A 735 -5.81 -11.12 -10.27
N ARG A 736 -6.81 -10.93 -9.40
CA ARG A 736 -7.01 -9.67 -8.71
C ARG A 736 -5.96 -9.59 -7.63
N LYS A 737 -5.19 -8.52 -7.67
CA LYS A 737 -4.03 -8.35 -6.79
C LYS A 737 -4.32 -7.46 -5.59
N GLU A 738 -5.51 -6.91 -5.58
CA GLU A 738 -6.14 -6.28 -4.44
C GLU A 738 -7.58 -6.81 -4.41
N ARG A 739 -8.12 -6.95 -3.21
CA ARG A 739 -9.56 -7.03 -3.00
C ARG A 739 -10.21 -5.83 -3.70
N ARG A 740 -11.41 -6.00 -4.24
CA ARG A 740 -12.17 -4.84 -4.75
C ARG A 740 -12.52 -3.98 -3.53
N ARG A 741 -11.76 -2.90 -3.33
CA ARG A 741 -11.97 -1.92 -2.26
C ARG A 741 -13.39 -1.41 -2.33
N ASP A 742 -14.01 -1.32 -1.17
CA ASP A 742 -15.32 -0.73 -1.02
C ASP A 742 -15.17 0.80 -1.11
N PRO A 743 -16.04 1.57 -1.80
CA PRO A 743 -16.04 3.04 -1.77
C PRO A 743 -16.06 3.70 -0.39
N LEU A 744 -16.23 2.92 0.69
CA LEU A 744 -16.19 3.36 2.09
C LEU A 744 -14.87 2.99 2.81
N GLU A 745 -13.91 2.37 2.12
CA GLU A 745 -12.52 2.33 2.61
C GLU A 745 -11.96 3.76 2.47
N VAL A 746 -11.71 4.43 3.59
CA VAL A 746 -11.08 5.75 3.61
C VAL A 746 -9.72 5.65 2.93
N GLN A 747 -9.53 6.46 1.90
CA GLN A 747 -8.23 6.69 1.28
C GLN A 747 -7.53 7.78 2.10
N GLU A 748 -6.30 7.54 2.55
CA GLU A 748 -5.39 8.66 2.78
C GLU A 748 -5.20 9.39 1.43
N CYS A 749 -5.84 10.54 1.31
CA CYS A 749 -6.04 11.24 0.05
C CYS A 749 -4.71 11.79 -0.49
N SER A 750 -4.23 11.21 -1.59
CA SER A 750 -3.33 11.92 -2.50
C SER A 750 -4.17 12.86 -3.37
N ARG A 751 -3.97 14.17 -3.19
CA ARG A 751 -4.71 15.29 -3.82
C ARG A 751 -4.91 15.10 -5.35
N PRO A 752 -6.14 15.29 -5.89
CA PRO A 752 -6.37 15.31 -7.33
C PRO A 752 -5.99 16.66 -7.96
N GLN A 753 -5.14 16.62 -9.00
CA GLN A 753 -4.86 17.76 -9.88
C GLN A 753 -6.11 18.13 -10.71
N LYS A 754 -6.65 19.34 -10.50
CA LYS A 754 -7.68 19.94 -11.36
C LYS A 754 -7.12 20.13 -12.78
N ARG A 755 -7.80 19.57 -13.78
CA ARG A 755 -7.58 19.89 -15.20
C ARG A 755 -8.31 21.20 -15.51
N PHE A 756 -7.58 22.27 -15.80
CA PHE A 756 -8.13 23.48 -16.43
C PHE A 756 -8.55 23.18 -17.88
N ARG A 757 -9.80 23.50 -18.23
CA ARG A 757 -10.18 23.82 -19.62
C ARG A 757 -9.94 25.32 -19.80
N PRO A 758 -9.28 25.77 -20.88
CA PRO A 758 -9.04 27.20 -21.10
C PRO A 758 -10.33 27.90 -21.54
N SER A 759 -10.68 28.98 -20.84
CA SER A 759 -11.67 29.97 -21.29
C SER A 759 -11.08 30.79 -22.43
N VAL A 760 -11.77 30.84 -23.57
CA VAL A 760 -11.42 31.73 -24.68
C VAL A 760 -11.76 33.16 -24.27
N ALA A 761 -10.75 34.03 -24.28
CA ALA A 761 -10.86 35.46 -24.06
C ALA A 761 -11.55 36.13 -25.25
N ALA A 762 -12.43 37.07 -24.94
CA ALA A 762 -13.07 37.98 -25.88
C ALA A 762 -12.03 38.93 -26.50
N GLY A 763 -12.07 39.07 -27.83
CA GLY A 763 -11.30 40.02 -28.61
C GLY A 763 -12.20 40.71 -29.64
N THR A 764 -12.61 41.93 -29.29
CA THR A 764 -12.76 43.13 -30.12
C THR A 764 -13.47 43.08 -31.49
N SER A 765 -14.66 43.68 -31.51
CA SER A 765 -15.24 44.62 -32.52
C SER A 765 -14.83 44.48 -34.00
N GLN A 766 -15.84 44.24 -34.86
CA GLN A 766 -16.03 45.04 -36.09
C GLN A 766 -17.49 44.96 -36.60
N GLN A 767 -18.05 46.14 -36.85
CA GLN A 767 -19.38 46.40 -37.40
C GLN A 767 -19.55 45.93 -38.86
N LYS A 768 -20.78 45.52 -39.24
CA LYS A 768 -21.49 46.02 -40.45
C LYS A 768 -22.93 45.48 -40.55
N VAL A 769 -23.88 46.31 -40.10
CA VAL A 769 -24.92 47.00 -40.91
C VAL A 769 -25.74 46.19 -41.96
N HIS A 770 -27.07 46.16 -41.70
CA HIS A 770 -28.24 46.26 -42.62
C HIS A 770 -28.46 45.16 -43.70
N VAL A 771 -29.66 44.83 -44.20
CA VAL A 771 -31.04 45.32 -43.99
C VAL A 771 -32.05 44.26 -44.46
N GLN A 772 -33.14 44.22 -43.71
CA GLN A 772 -34.54 43.88 -43.97
C GLN A 772 -35.04 43.81 -45.43
N THR A 773 -35.91 42.84 -45.74
CA THR A 773 -37.18 43.04 -46.49
C THR A 773 -38.10 41.79 -46.44
N ASP A 774 -39.14 41.88 -45.60
CA ASP A 774 -40.58 41.83 -45.95
C ASP A 774 -41.08 40.84 -47.02
N LEU A 775 -41.87 39.81 -46.65
CA LEU A 775 -43.38 39.76 -46.59
C LEU A 775 -43.95 38.98 -47.82
N PRO A 776 -45.26 38.61 -47.89
CA PRO A 776 -46.10 37.85 -46.93
C PRO A 776 -47.06 36.84 -47.64
N SER A 777 -47.86 36.09 -46.85
CA SER A 777 -49.33 35.93 -46.96
C SER A 777 -49.79 34.61 -46.28
N GLN A 778 -50.61 34.71 -45.21
CA GLN A 778 -52.07 34.41 -45.15
C GLN A 778 -52.39 32.92 -45.40
N SER A 779 -53.25 32.20 -44.68
CA SER A 779 -54.25 32.46 -43.63
C SER A 779 -54.85 31.09 -43.18
N SER A 780 -55.45 31.04 -41.97
CA SER A 780 -56.67 30.28 -41.55
C SER A 780 -56.94 28.83 -42.05
N SER A 781 -57.50 27.84 -41.34
CA SER A 781 -58.26 27.73 -40.10
C SER A 781 -58.72 26.26 -39.91
N LEU A 782 -59.05 25.88 -38.65
CA LEU A 782 -60.14 25.00 -38.18
C LEU A 782 -60.32 23.53 -38.69
N SER A 783 -59.99 22.60 -37.78
CA SER A 783 -60.84 21.56 -37.13
C SER A 783 -61.64 20.47 -37.92
N ILE A 784 -61.78 19.29 -37.24
CA ILE A 784 -62.95 18.36 -37.14
C ILE A 784 -62.72 16.85 -37.48
N THR A 785 -62.63 16.06 -36.39
CA THR A 785 -63.23 14.75 -36.02
C THR A 785 -63.20 13.42 -36.83
N LYS A 786 -62.94 12.35 -36.03
CA LYS A 786 -63.69 11.07 -35.79
C LYS A 786 -63.66 9.91 -36.81
N LYS A 787 -63.29 8.73 -36.28
CA LYS A 787 -63.98 7.39 -36.20
C LYS A 787 -62.91 6.28 -36.24
N GLY A 788 -62.98 5.14 -35.56
CA GLY A 788 -64.00 4.50 -34.74
C GLY A 788 -63.47 3.13 -34.24
N GLN A 789 -64.07 2.64 -33.16
CA GLN A 789 -63.82 1.37 -32.46
C GLN A 789 -64.10 0.11 -33.31
N MET A 790 -63.55 -1.05 -32.90
CA MET A 790 -64.38 -2.17 -32.41
C MET A 790 -63.57 -3.24 -31.64
N MET A 791 -64.13 -3.63 -30.49
CA MET A 791 -63.74 -4.74 -29.60
C MET A 791 -64.48 -6.04 -29.96
N LYS A 792 -64.05 -7.12 -29.28
CA LYS A 792 -64.78 -8.33 -28.81
C LYS A 792 -64.41 -9.62 -29.57
N VAL A 793 -64.27 -10.81 -28.99
CA VAL A 793 -64.46 -11.35 -27.62
C VAL A 793 -63.86 -12.78 -27.60
N ALA A 794 -63.49 -13.26 -26.41
CA ALA A 794 -63.01 -14.60 -26.10
C ALA A 794 -64.09 -15.71 -26.14
N ARG A 795 -63.66 -16.98 -26.24
CA ARG A 795 -64.15 -18.17 -25.47
C ARG A 795 -63.43 -19.46 -25.93
N THR A 796 -62.57 -20.06 -25.10
CA THR A 796 -62.77 -21.20 -24.17
C THR A 796 -62.75 -22.60 -24.78
N ASN A 797 -61.74 -23.38 -24.34
CA ASN A 797 -61.71 -24.80 -23.92
C ASN A 797 -62.64 -25.82 -24.60
N THR A 798 -62.08 -26.93 -25.11
CA THR A 798 -62.07 -28.23 -24.40
C THR A 798 -61.25 -29.32 -25.12
N THR A 799 -60.70 -30.19 -24.28
CA THR A 799 -59.99 -31.47 -24.44
C THR A 799 -60.57 -32.50 -25.42
N LYS A 800 -59.68 -33.23 -26.12
CA LYS A 800 -59.51 -34.71 -26.13
C LYS A 800 -58.83 -35.18 -27.44
N LYS A 801 -57.56 -35.59 -27.38
CA LYS A 801 -57.08 -36.98 -27.39
C LYS A 801 -55.56 -36.99 -27.39
#